data_AF-A0A0U5B8I1-F1
#
_entry.id   AF-A0A0U5B8I1-F1
#
_cell.length_a   1.000
_cell.length_b   1.000
_cell.length_c   1.000
_cell.angle_alpha   90.00
_cell.angle_beta   90.00
_cell.angle_gamma   90.00
#
_symmetry.space_group_name_H-M   'P 1'
#
loop_
_entity.id
_entity.type
_entity.pdbx_description
1 polymer ?
#
loop_
_entity_poly.entity_id
_entity_poly.type
_entity_poly.pdbx_seq_one_letter_code
_entity_poly.pdbx_strand_id
1 'polypeptide(L)'
;MKFTGERFIPDMLDNHELEVEHMQRYMSVLPVIKDKVVLDAACGEGYGSSMMAEYADRVYGIDSSEEVIEHATSKYSRGNLFFQTASIEAIPLADNSVDVVVSFETIEHVKQDIQHTFLTEVKRVLKEDGVFIISTPDKRVYSDIPGYKNEFHVREFYQDEFESFLKRYFPVVDLYYQGFQVHPVITAPNTAELTVLQTQEKQIKEAKYMIAVCSHDTHLNRSVNLGTAILDPEQNYEKLTSRIVSLQDEVEERNHHLHYLDNEIAIRDQQIASLVEKAEHDRLTSQALLKSYEEQIEKYKDGKIQLETELHNKRGHIELLLEQERILHNITGSWEWRLVKKFHKIRDRFFPRGTKRRLFTKLALKTIKNPRLMIGRINSHNLKVFLRHLKTNEITMLENKVQNQITMYSPSERPEVKLIEPVDVQEKIILPKLDHPLVSIVIPVYNKWEYTYSCLRSILEHTQNVAYEVILADDMSSDETVNAASIVENMKIVRDGVNRGFLLNCNNAAKYASGTYLLFLNNDTNVQPDWLKYLVDLIERDETIGMVGSKLIYGDGRLQEAGGIIWNDASGWNYGRLDDPEKPEYNYVKEVDYISGASIMIRTSLWSEIGGFDERYVPAYYEDSDLAFEVRKRGYKVVYQPKSVVVHFEGVSHGTDTNSGIKSYQVRNKEEFVEKWKEVLENRHFPNAEHVFWARDRSRDKKTIVVIDHYVPQYDKDAGSRTTYQYLKLFVEMGLNVKFIGDNFYKDERYCSKLEQLGIEVLYGDWYLRQYKEWIKTHGQKIDYVYLNRPHISIKYIDFIKKHTNARILYYGHDLHYLRESREYELTKNPALLASSHEWKKIEHELIEKADVIYYPSYVEINEVKKYFPHSHAKAIPAYIFDQKKVEATGFEQRKHLLFVGGFGHKPNIDAVLWFVKEIFPLIVAKIPDIIFYVVGSNPPPEIQGLQSSNIKVTGFVTDEELEHYYHKCRVVVVPLRYGAGVKGKVVEAIYYQIPIVTTSIGAEGLPDAEQVLTIEDDVAKFAEAVVRIYDDALWYQEMLKRTKSYIQENFSSETVIGVISDDIKP
;
A
#
# COMPACT_ATOMS: atom_id res chain seq x y z
N MET A 1 -29.78 -24.47 -44.89
CA MET A 1 -28.45 -23.88 -44.81
C MET A 1 -28.26 -23.18 -43.46
N LYS A 2 -27.13 -23.39 -42.79
CA LYS A 2 -26.78 -22.69 -41.52
C LYS A 2 -26.00 -21.41 -41.82
N PHE A 3 -26.32 -20.30 -41.16
CA PHE A 3 -25.57 -19.05 -41.32
C PHE A 3 -24.18 -19.16 -40.68
N THR A 4 -23.12 -18.99 -41.47
CA THR A 4 -21.71 -19.10 -41.04
C THR A 4 -21.01 -17.76 -40.93
N GLY A 5 -21.62 -16.67 -41.39
CA GLY A 5 -21.00 -15.34 -41.51
C GLY A 5 -20.24 -15.10 -42.82
N GLU A 6 -19.96 -16.15 -43.62
CA GLU A 6 -19.21 -16.05 -44.88
C GLU A 6 -20.08 -15.58 -46.06
N ARG A 7 -21.35 -16.02 -46.12
CA ARG A 7 -22.30 -15.65 -47.19
C ARG A 7 -23.43 -14.81 -46.62
N PHE A 8 -23.83 -13.79 -47.37
CA PHE A 8 -25.01 -12.99 -47.03
C PHE A 8 -26.29 -13.83 -47.22
N ILE A 9 -27.18 -13.79 -46.22
CA ILE A 9 -28.50 -14.44 -46.22
C ILE A 9 -29.53 -13.36 -45.82
N PRO A 10 -30.47 -12.98 -46.73
CA PRO A 10 -31.61 -12.12 -46.42
C PRO A 10 -32.41 -12.60 -45.21
N ASP A 11 -33.05 -11.69 -44.47
CA ASP A 11 -33.91 -11.95 -43.31
C ASP A 11 -33.26 -12.65 -42.08
N MET A 12 -31.95 -12.94 -42.09
CA MET A 12 -31.25 -13.69 -41.02
C MET A 12 -30.35 -12.84 -40.11
N LEU A 13 -30.11 -11.58 -40.47
CA LEU A 13 -29.28 -10.63 -39.72
C LEU A 13 -30.14 -9.48 -39.20
N ASP A 14 -30.00 -9.08 -37.94
CA ASP A 14 -30.56 -7.84 -37.37
C ASP A 14 -29.85 -6.57 -37.94
N ASN A 15 -29.37 -6.62 -39.20
CA ASN A 15 -28.61 -5.56 -39.86
C ASN A 15 -29.23 -5.20 -41.22
N HIS A 16 -30.34 -4.45 -41.14
CA HIS A 16 -31.11 -3.95 -42.29
C HIS A 16 -30.29 -3.13 -43.28
N GLU A 17 -29.25 -2.42 -42.82
CA GLU A 17 -28.39 -1.60 -43.67
C GLU A 17 -27.58 -2.48 -44.65
N LEU A 18 -26.98 -3.57 -44.16
CA LEU A 18 -26.21 -4.49 -44.98
C LEU A 18 -27.11 -5.16 -46.04
N GLU A 19 -28.34 -5.50 -45.68
CA GLU A 19 -29.32 -6.09 -46.60
C GLU A 19 -29.69 -5.13 -47.74
N VAL A 20 -29.96 -3.86 -47.44
CA VAL A 20 -30.25 -2.83 -48.45
C VAL A 20 -29.04 -2.62 -49.38
N GLU A 21 -27.82 -2.56 -48.85
CA GLU A 21 -26.58 -2.43 -49.64
C GLU A 21 -26.40 -3.61 -50.62
N HIS A 22 -26.63 -4.84 -50.16
CA HIS A 22 -26.55 -6.04 -51.00
C HIS A 22 -27.64 -6.08 -52.08
N MET A 23 -28.89 -5.74 -51.74
CA MET A 23 -29.99 -5.74 -52.70
C MET A 23 -29.81 -4.64 -53.77
N GLN A 24 -29.33 -3.46 -53.38
CA GLN A 24 -29.12 -2.34 -54.30
C GLN A 24 -28.16 -2.71 -55.45
N ARG A 25 -27.08 -3.46 -55.16
CA ARG A 25 -26.11 -3.88 -56.19
C ARG A 25 -26.75 -4.75 -57.27
N TYR A 26 -27.56 -5.74 -56.88
CA TYR A 26 -28.31 -6.55 -57.85
C TYR A 26 -29.38 -5.73 -58.59
N MET A 27 -30.06 -4.78 -57.92
CA MET A 27 -31.02 -3.88 -58.59
C MET A 27 -30.35 -2.96 -59.61
N SER A 28 -29.11 -2.53 -59.34
CA SER A 28 -28.36 -1.62 -60.20
C SER A 28 -28.03 -2.20 -61.58
N VAL A 29 -27.93 -3.53 -61.67
CA VAL A 29 -27.57 -4.22 -62.92
C VAL A 29 -28.78 -4.61 -63.76
N LEU A 30 -30.00 -4.58 -63.21
CA LEU A 30 -31.24 -4.98 -63.91
C LEU A 30 -31.43 -4.30 -65.28
N PRO A 31 -31.15 -2.99 -65.46
CA PRO A 31 -31.26 -2.35 -66.77
C PRO A 31 -30.26 -2.86 -67.81
N VAL A 32 -29.11 -3.37 -67.36
CA VAL A 32 -27.98 -3.80 -68.19
C VAL A 32 -28.17 -5.24 -68.69
N ILE A 33 -28.80 -6.07 -67.87
CA ILE A 33 -28.99 -7.50 -68.15
C ILE A 33 -30.27 -7.83 -68.92
N LYS A 34 -31.07 -6.82 -69.25
CA LYS A 34 -32.37 -7.03 -69.89
C LYS A 34 -32.24 -7.79 -71.21
N ASP A 35 -32.98 -8.89 -71.35
CA ASP A 35 -32.96 -9.77 -72.52
C ASP A 35 -31.57 -10.36 -72.85
N LYS A 36 -30.68 -10.47 -71.85
CA LYS A 36 -29.30 -11.00 -71.98
C LYS A 36 -29.13 -12.37 -71.31
N VAL A 37 -28.07 -13.09 -71.70
CA VAL A 37 -27.58 -14.27 -70.98
C VAL A 37 -26.60 -13.83 -69.89
N VAL A 38 -26.93 -14.12 -68.64
CA VAL A 38 -26.21 -13.65 -67.44
C VAL A 38 -25.58 -14.82 -66.69
N LEU A 39 -24.36 -14.64 -66.22
CA LEU A 39 -23.73 -15.49 -65.21
C LEU A 39 -23.61 -14.70 -63.90
N ASP A 40 -24.14 -15.26 -62.83
CA ASP A 40 -23.94 -14.82 -61.46
C ASP A 40 -22.89 -15.72 -60.79
N ALA A 41 -21.66 -15.23 -60.70
CA ALA A 41 -20.50 -15.97 -60.21
C ALA A 41 -20.30 -15.74 -58.70
N ALA A 42 -20.40 -16.83 -57.94
CA ALA A 42 -20.58 -16.86 -56.48
C ALA A 42 -21.93 -16.28 -56.04
N CYS A 43 -23.01 -16.87 -56.56
CA CYS A 43 -24.38 -16.41 -56.38
C CYS A 43 -24.92 -16.51 -54.93
N GLY A 44 -24.17 -17.15 -54.02
CA GLY A 44 -24.62 -17.41 -52.66
C GLY A 44 -25.94 -18.17 -52.64
N GLU A 45 -26.86 -17.81 -51.74
CA GLU A 45 -28.16 -18.48 -51.63
C GLU A 45 -29.14 -18.20 -52.80
N GLY A 46 -28.75 -17.38 -53.79
CA GLY A 46 -29.46 -17.26 -55.08
C GLY A 46 -30.54 -16.18 -55.16
N TYR A 47 -30.72 -15.34 -54.13
CA TYR A 47 -31.70 -14.23 -54.17
C TYR A 47 -31.41 -13.24 -55.31
N GLY A 48 -30.13 -12.90 -55.54
CA GLY A 48 -29.68 -12.02 -56.61
C GLY A 48 -29.92 -12.62 -57.99
N SER A 49 -29.57 -13.89 -58.18
CA SER A 49 -29.83 -14.61 -59.43
C SER A 49 -31.34 -14.69 -59.74
N SER A 50 -32.17 -14.91 -58.72
CA SER A 50 -33.63 -14.90 -58.86
C SER A 50 -34.18 -13.53 -59.28
N MET A 51 -33.65 -12.46 -58.72
CA MET A 51 -34.01 -11.08 -59.08
C MET A 51 -33.61 -10.77 -60.53
N MET A 52 -32.40 -11.13 -60.93
CA MET A 52 -31.91 -10.93 -62.30
C MET A 52 -32.70 -11.72 -63.34
N ALA A 53 -33.17 -12.91 -62.99
CA ALA A 53 -33.98 -13.75 -63.88
C ALA A 53 -35.36 -13.17 -64.22
N GLU A 54 -35.82 -12.11 -63.52
CA GLU A 54 -37.02 -11.37 -63.90
C GLU A 54 -36.83 -10.52 -65.16
N TYR A 55 -35.58 -10.16 -65.48
CA TYR A 55 -35.23 -9.22 -66.55
C TYR A 55 -34.38 -9.85 -67.66
N ALA A 56 -33.55 -10.83 -67.32
CA ALA A 56 -32.65 -11.51 -68.25
C ALA A 56 -33.36 -12.58 -69.10
N ASP A 57 -32.83 -12.85 -70.30
CA ASP A 57 -33.27 -14.00 -71.12
C ASP A 57 -32.92 -15.32 -70.42
N ARG A 58 -31.74 -15.38 -69.80
CA ARG A 58 -31.27 -16.55 -69.06
C ARG A 58 -30.28 -16.17 -67.97
N VAL A 59 -30.38 -16.80 -66.79
CA VAL A 59 -29.44 -16.61 -65.67
C VAL A 59 -28.85 -17.96 -65.24
N TYR A 60 -27.53 -18.02 -65.18
CA TYR A 60 -26.77 -19.11 -64.57
C TYR A 60 -26.22 -18.63 -63.22
N GLY A 61 -26.64 -19.24 -62.11
CA GLY A 61 -26.07 -18.99 -60.79
C GLY A 61 -25.10 -20.09 -60.40
N ILE A 62 -23.85 -19.75 -60.07
CA ILE A 62 -22.85 -20.72 -59.61
C ILE A 62 -22.32 -20.38 -58.22
N ASP A 63 -22.14 -21.41 -57.39
CA ASP A 63 -21.44 -21.33 -56.10
C ASP A 63 -20.64 -22.62 -55.90
N SER A 64 -19.53 -22.51 -55.17
CA SER A 64 -18.64 -23.64 -54.87
C SER A 64 -19.25 -24.65 -53.90
N SER A 65 -20.28 -24.26 -53.14
CA SER A 65 -20.93 -25.12 -52.15
C SER A 65 -22.17 -25.83 -52.70
N GLU A 66 -22.16 -27.17 -52.63
CA GLU A 66 -23.30 -28.01 -53.01
C GLU A 66 -24.53 -27.72 -52.15
N GLU A 67 -24.36 -27.58 -50.83
CA GLU A 67 -25.46 -27.25 -49.90
C GLU A 67 -26.14 -25.92 -50.24
N VAL A 68 -25.35 -24.93 -50.68
CA VAL A 68 -25.85 -23.60 -51.06
C VAL A 68 -26.69 -23.68 -52.33
N ILE A 69 -26.22 -24.43 -53.33
CA ILE A 69 -26.92 -24.61 -54.60
C ILE A 69 -28.19 -25.44 -54.42
N GLU A 70 -28.17 -26.48 -53.60
CA GLU A 70 -29.39 -27.22 -53.22
C GLU A 70 -30.42 -26.28 -52.57
N HIS A 71 -29.96 -25.41 -51.65
CA HIS A 71 -30.81 -24.43 -51.01
C HIS A 71 -31.39 -23.41 -52.01
N ALA A 72 -30.55 -22.81 -52.86
CA ALA A 72 -30.96 -21.86 -53.90
C ALA A 72 -31.97 -22.47 -54.86
N THR A 73 -31.71 -23.69 -55.35
CA THR A 73 -32.60 -24.43 -56.25
C THR A 73 -33.96 -24.72 -55.60
N SER A 74 -33.98 -25.04 -54.30
CA SER A 74 -35.22 -25.29 -53.56
C SER A 74 -36.04 -24.02 -53.30
N LYS A 75 -35.37 -22.88 -53.08
CA LYS A 75 -35.98 -21.61 -52.66
C LYS A 75 -36.43 -20.76 -53.86
N TYR A 76 -35.66 -20.75 -54.94
CA TYR A 76 -35.86 -19.90 -56.11
C TYR A 76 -36.01 -20.75 -57.38
N SER A 77 -37.22 -20.80 -57.94
CA SER A 77 -37.53 -21.58 -59.15
C SER A 77 -38.17 -20.70 -60.22
N ARG A 78 -37.46 -20.51 -61.34
CA ARG A 78 -37.94 -19.79 -62.55
C ARG A 78 -37.53 -20.55 -63.81
N GLY A 79 -38.29 -20.41 -64.89
CA GLY A 79 -38.08 -21.17 -66.14
C GLY A 79 -36.78 -20.83 -66.89
N ASN A 80 -36.14 -19.72 -66.56
CA ASN A 80 -34.92 -19.20 -67.18
C ASN A 80 -33.73 -19.10 -66.19
N LEU A 81 -33.87 -19.64 -64.99
CA LEU A 81 -32.86 -19.62 -63.93
C LEU A 81 -32.28 -21.01 -63.70
N PHE A 82 -30.96 -21.14 -63.76
CA PHE A 82 -30.25 -22.41 -63.64
C PHE A 82 -29.16 -22.28 -62.59
N PHE A 83 -29.26 -23.05 -61.51
CA PHE A 83 -28.21 -23.13 -60.49
C PHE A 83 -27.30 -24.33 -60.72
N GLN A 84 -26.00 -24.15 -60.53
CA GLN A 84 -25.01 -25.23 -60.68
C GLN A 84 -23.87 -25.07 -59.69
N THR A 85 -23.48 -26.17 -59.03
CA THR A 85 -22.28 -26.20 -58.18
C THR A 85 -21.02 -26.14 -59.05
N ALA A 86 -20.23 -25.07 -58.91
CA ALA A 86 -18.97 -24.88 -59.62
C ALA A 86 -18.06 -23.87 -58.89
N SER A 87 -16.74 -24.06 -59.02
CA SER A 87 -15.77 -23.05 -58.58
C SER A 87 -15.67 -21.93 -59.62
N ILE A 88 -15.43 -20.71 -59.16
CA ILE A 88 -15.09 -19.58 -60.02
C ILE A 88 -13.78 -19.79 -60.79
N GLU A 89 -12.96 -20.77 -60.39
CA GLU A 89 -11.75 -21.20 -61.11
C GLU A 89 -12.05 -22.04 -62.36
N ALA A 90 -13.27 -22.56 -62.50
CA ALA A 90 -13.68 -23.43 -63.60
C ALA A 90 -15.18 -23.26 -63.88
N ILE A 91 -15.52 -22.22 -64.67
CA ILE A 91 -16.90 -21.86 -64.96
C ILE A 91 -17.48 -22.84 -66.00
N PRO A 92 -18.56 -23.57 -65.71
CA PRO A 92 -19.05 -24.67 -66.55
C PRO A 92 -19.92 -24.19 -67.74
N LEU A 93 -19.52 -23.10 -68.38
CA LEU A 93 -20.17 -22.52 -69.54
C LEU A 93 -19.21 -22.51 -70.74
N ALA A 94 -19.78 -22.56 -71.94
CA ALA A 94 -19.01 -22.53 -73.17
C ALA A 94 -18.30 -21.17 -73.35
N ASP A 95 -17.20 -21.17 -74.10
CA ASP A 95 -16.49 -19.95 -74.44
C ASP A 95 -17.42 -18.98 -75.20
N ASN A 96 -17.30 -17.67 -74.94
CA ASN A 96 -18.10 -16.62 -75.60
C ASN A 96 -19.62 -16.87 -75.56
N SER A 97 -20.14 -17.40 -74.45
CA SER A 97 -21.55 -17.78 -74.32
C SER A 97 -22.39 -16.82 -73.47
N VAL A 98 -21.75 -15.96 -72.68
CA VAL A 98 -22.40 -15.06 -71.71
C VAL A 98 -22.30 -13.61 -72.15
N ASP A 99 -23.40 -12.88 -72.09
CA ASP A 99 -23.45 -11.44 -72.38
C ASP A 99 -22.99 -10.60 -71.18
N VAL A 100 -23.39 -10.98 -69.96
CA VAL A 100 -23.03 -10.25 -68.73
C VAL A 100 -22.60 -11.22 -67.63
N VAL A 101 -21.43 -10.98 -67.03
CA VAL A 101 -21.00 -11.67 -65.81
C VAL A 101 -21.14 -10.71 -64.63
N VAL A 102 -21.80 -11.15 -63.56
CA VAL A 102 -21.98 -10.41 -62.30
C VAL A 102 -21.30 -11.19 -61.18
N SER A 103 -20.53 -10.52 -60.33
CA SER A 103 -19.91 -11.13 -59.15
C SER A 103 -19.70 -10.09 -58.05
N PHE A 104 -20.47 -10.19 -56.98
CA PHE A 104 -20.46 -9.18 -55.92
C PHE A 104 -19.84 -9.75 -54.64
N GLU A 105 -18.81 -9.08 -54.13
CA GLU A 105 -18.09 -9.44 -52.88
C GLU A 105 -17.58 -10.89 -52.87
N THR A 106 -16.81 -11.22 -53.90
CA THR A 106 -16.26 -12.57 -54.10
C THR A 106 -14.73 -12.58 -54.14
N ILE A 107 -14.14 -11.54 -54.71
CA ILE A 107 -12.71 -11.51 -55.03
C ILE A 107 -11.81 -11.38 -53.79
N GLU A 108 -12.33 -10.77 -52.74
CA GLU A 108 -11.68 -10.56 -51.45
C GLU A 108 -11.61 -11.83 -50.59
N HIS A 109 -12.47 -12.81 -50.86
CA HIS A 109 -12.54 -14.08 -50.15
C HIS A 109 -11.54 -15.11 -50.66
N VAL A 110 -10.87 -14.85 -51.79
CA VAL A 110 -9.98 -15.81 -52.45
C VAL A 110 -8.53 -15.33 -52.51
N LYS A 111 -7.60 -16.28 -52.51
CA LYS A 111 -6.17 -16.01 -52.62
C LYS A 111 -5.83 -15.43 -53.99
N GLN A 112 -4.72 -14.70 -54.07
CA GLN A 112 -4.29 -14.01 -55.29
C GLN A 112 -4.24 -14.90 -56.55
N ASP A 113 -3.76 -16.13 -56.45
CA ASP A 113 -3.70 -17.05 -57.61
C ASP A 113 -5.10 -17.39 -58.15
N ILE A 114 -6.08 -17.50 -57.25
CA ILE A 114 -7.49 -17.73 -57.59
C ILE A 114 -8.10 -16.46 -58.20
N GLN A 115 -7.77 -15.27 -57.68
CA GLN A 115 -8.21 -13.99 -58.27
C GLN A 115 -7.80 -13.88 -59.76
N HIS A 116 -6.58 -14.28 -60.10
CA HIS A 116 -6.08 -14.30 -61.47
C HIS A 116 -6.77 -15.34 -62.36
N THR A 117 -7.02 -16.53 -61.81
CA THR A 117 -7.70 -17.63 -62.52
C THR A 117 -9.15 -17.24 -62.80
N PHE A 118 -9.84 -16.67 -61.82
CA PHE A 118 -11.21 -16.19 -61.96
C PHE A 118 -11.36 -15.18 -63.10
N LEU A 119 -10.51 -14.14 -63.15
CA LEU A 119 -10.59 -13.16 -64.25
C LEU A 119 -10.30 -13.75 -65.63
N THR A 120 -9.47 -14.80 -65.69
CA THR A 120 -9.20 -15.53 -66.94
C THR A 120 -10.42 -16.33 -67.39
N GLU A 121 -11.11 -16.98 -66.45
CA GLU A 121 -12.35 -17.71 -66.73
C GLU A 121 -13.50 -16.78 -67.11
N VAL A 122 -13.65 -15.64 -66.43
CA VAL A 122 -14.63 -14.60 -66.81
C VAL A 122 -14.39 -14.16 -68.25
N LYS A 123 -13.14 -13.87 -68.61
CA LYS A 123 -12.77 -13.49 -69.99
C LYS A 123 -13.08 -14.59 -71.01
N ARG A 124 -12.93 -15.86 -70.64
CA ARG A 124 -13.22 -17.00 -71.54
C ARG A 124 -14.72 -17.12 -71.85
N VAL A 125 -15.58 -16.99 -70.85
CA VAL A 125 -17.03 -17.21 -71.01
C VAL A 125 -17.77 -15.99 -71.56
N LEU A 126 -17.23 -14.79 -71.33
CA LEU A 126 -17.81 -13.52 -71.79
C LEU A 126 -17.68 -13.38 -73.31
N LYS A 127 -18.73 -12.90 -73.98
CA LYS A 127 -18.68 -12.51 -75.41
C LYS A 127 -17.75 -11.31 -75.62
N GLU A 128 -17.28 -11.13 -76.84
CA GLU A 128 -16.42 -9.99 -77.23
C GLU A 128 -17.05 -8.62 -76.92
N ASP A 129 -18.38 -8.49 -77.07
CA ASP A 129 -19.16 -7.30 -76.72
C ASP A 129 -19.79 -7.36 -75.32
N GLY A 130 -19.38 -8.35 -74.50
CA GLY A 130 -19.94 -8.59 -73.18
C GLY A 130 -19.39 -7.65 -72.09
N VAL A 131 -20.07 -7.66 -70.94
CA VAL A 131 -19.75 -6.81 -69.78
C VAL A 131 -19.53 -7.66 -68.53
N PHE A 132 -18.49 -7.35 -67.77
CA PHE A 132 -18.23 -7.92 -66.45
C PHE A 132 -18.45 -6.87 -65.36
N ILE A 133 -19.29 -7.17 -64.38
CA ILE A 133 -19.63 -6.28 -63.27
C ILE A 133 -19.20 -6.95 -61.97
N ILE A 134 -18.31 -6.30 -61.21
CA ILE A 134 -17.72 -6.86 -60.00
C ILE A 134 -17.70 -5.85 -58.85
N SER A 135 -17.88 -6.29 -57.60
CA SER A 135 -17.71 -5.44 -56.40
C SER A 135 -16.72 -6.01 -55.38
N THR A 136 -16.10 -5.11 -54.60
CA THR A 136 -15.25 -5.41 -53.43
C THR A 136 -15.33 -4.23 -52.43
N PRO A 137 -15.16 -4.46 -51.12
CA PRO A 137 -14.99 -3.37 -50.15
C PRO A 137 -13.70 -2.56 -50.42
N ASP A 138 -13.74 -1.25 -50.12
CA ASP A 138 -12.53 -0.43 -50.05
C ASP A 138 -11.85 -0.64 -48.69
N LYS A 139 -10.67 -1.26 -48.70
CA LYS A 139 -9.89 -1.54 -47.49
C LYS A 139 -9.70 -0.33 -46.58
N ARG A 140 -9.53 0.86 -47.15
CA ARG A 140 -9.32 2.08 -46.36
C ARG A 140 -10.53 2.42 -45.52
N VAL A 141 -11.72 2.38 -46.12
CA VAL A 141 -12.98 2.77 -45.48
C VAL A 141 -13.53 1.63 -44.62
N TYR A 142 -13.41 0.39 -45.09
CA TYR A 142 -13.97 -0.79 -44.45
C TYR A 142 -13.14 -1.30 -43.26
N SER A 143 -11.81 -1.30 -43.36
CA SER A 143 -10.92 -1.90 -42.35
C SER A 143 -10.04 -0.87 -41.62
N ASP A 144 -9.32 -0.01 -42.36
CA ASP A 144 -8.27 0.85 -41.77
C ASP A 144 -8.83 1.94 -40.85
N ILE A 145 -9.90 2.65 -41.25
CA ILE A 145 -10.51 3.73 -40.46
C ILE A 145 -11.16 3.21 -39.16
N PRO A 146 -12.04 2.18 -39.19
CA PRO A 146 -12.70 1.68 -37.98
C PRO A 146 -11.82 0.72 -37.16
N GLY A 147 -10.67 0.27 -37.68
CA GLY A 147 -9.86 -0.78 -37.03
C GLY A 147 -10.55 -2.15 -37.02
N TYR A 148 -11.41 -2.40 -38.01
CA TYR A 148 -12.19 -3.63 -38.16
C TYR A 148 -11.46 -4.63 -39.06
N LYS A 149 -11.62 -5.93 -38.79
CA LYS A 149 -11.04 -7.01 -39.61
C LYS A 149 -12.06 -8.13 -39.80
N ASN A 150 -12.45 -8.38 -41.05
CA ASN A 150 -13.30 -9.51 -41.40
C ASN A 150 -12.47 -10.79 -41.54
N GLU A 151 -12.86 -11.85 -40.83
CA GLU A 151 -12.13 -13.13 -40.79
C GLU A 151 -12.16 -13.90 -42.11
N PHE A 152 -13.15 -13.63 -42.97
CA PHE A 152 -13.31 -14.29 -44.28
C PHE A 152 -12.64 -13.53 -45.44
N HIS A 153 -12.23 -12.28 -45.22
CA HIS A 153 -11.49 -11.51 -46.24
C HIS A 153 -10.02 -11.93 -46.24
N VAL A 154 -9.65 -12.74 -47.22
CA VAL A 154 -8.28 -13.20 -47.44
C VAL A 154 -7.41 -12.06 -47.98
N ARG A 155 -7.98 -11.20 -48.85
CA ARG A 155 -7.29 -10.04 -49.41
C ARG A 155 -8.25 -8.94 -49.86
N GLU A 156 -8.23 -7.82 -49.16
CA GLU A 156 -8.95 -6.60 -49.55
C GLU A 156 -8.10 -5.71 -50.47
N PHE A 157 -8.76 -4.88 -51.28
CA PHE A 157 -8.11 -3.97 -52.22
C PHE A 157 -8.25 -2.51 -51.79
N TYR A 158 -7.21 -1.72 -52.01
CA TYR A 158 -7.35 -0.27 -52.15
C TYR A 158 -7.88 0.08 -53.55
N GLN A 159 -8.50 1.24 -53.71
CA GLN A 159 -9.07 1.70 -54.97
C GLN A 159 -8.11 1.60 -56.16
N ASP A 160 -6.91 2.17 -56.05
CA ASP A 160 -5.91 2.17 -57.13
C ASP A 160 -5.42 0.74 -57.46
N GLU A 161 -5.37 -0.14 -56.46
CA GLU A 161 -4.96 -1.52 -56.62
C GLU A 161 -6.00 -2.34 -57.38
N PHE A 162 -7.28 -2.16 -57.04
CA PHE A 162 -8.39 -2.84 -57.69
C PHE A 162 -8.50 -2.46 -59.16
N GLU A 163 -8.44 -1.16 -59.47
CA GLU A 163 -8.48 -0.65 -60.83
C GLU A 163 -7.30 -1.17 -61.67
N SER A 164 -6.09 -1.10 -61.10
CA SER A 164 -4.87 -1.58 -61.75
C SER A 164 -4.87 -3.09 -61.97
N PHE A 165 -5.55 -3.84 -61.09
CA PHE A 165 -5.68 -5.29 -61.22
C PHE A 165 -6.59 -5.67 -62.39
N LEU A 166 -7.77 -5.04 -62.49
CA LEU A 166 -8.75 -5.30 -63.55
C LEU A 166 -8.25 -4.87 -64.94
N LYS A 167 -7.53 -3.74 -65.03
CA LYS A 167 -6.93 -3.23 -66.29
C LYS A 167 -5.92 -4.18 -66.95
N ARG A 168 -5.43 -5.20 -66.23
CA ARG A 168 -4.57 -6.24 -66.82
C ARG A 168 -5.34 -7.18 -67.74
N TYR A 169 -6.65 -7.31 -67.54
CA TYR A 169 -7.50 -8.26 -68.23
C TYR A 169 -8.46 -7.58 -69.21
N PHE A 170 -8.96 -6.40 -68.85
CA PHE A 170 -9.93 -5.64 -69.62
C PHE A 170 -9.38 -4.26 -70.00
N PRO A 171 -9.46 -3.85 -71.28
CA PRO A 171 -9.03 -2.52 -71.72
C PRO A 171 -9.93 -1.39 -71.21
N VAL A 172 -11.19 -1.69 -70.87
CA VAL A 172 -12.17 -0.75 -70.30
C VAL A 172 -12.47 -1.17 -68.87
N VAL A 173 -12.28 -0.26 -67.92
CA VAL A 173 -12.62 -0.41 -66.48
C VAL A 173 -13.17 0.93 -65.99
N ASP A 174 -14.46 0.96 -65.66
CA ASP A 174 -15.14 2.12 -65.07
C ASP A 174 -15.53 1.81 -63.62
N LEU A 175 -15.15 2.68 -62.67
CA LEU A 175 -15.43 2.53 -61.25
C LEU A 175 -16.66 3.33 -60.80
N TYR A 176 -17.48 2.67 -59.99
CA TYR A 176 -18.67 3.17 -59.31
C TYR A 176 -18.51 2.94 -57.81
N TYR A 177 -19.22 3.71 -57.01
CA TYR A 177 -19.04 3.76 -55.57
C TYR A 177 -20.39 3.61 -54.87
N GLN A 178 -20.48 2.68 -53.93
CA GLN A 178 -21.65 2.49 -53.08
C GLN A 178 -21.31 2.93 -51.65
N GLY A 179 -22.13 3.83 -51.13
CA GLY A 179 -22.04 4.32 -49.76
C GLY A 179 -23.32 5.06 -49.37
N PHE A 180 -23.47 5.25 -48.06
CA PHE A 180 -24.63 5.92 -47.50
C PHE A 180 -24.54 7.44 -47.66
N GLN A 181 -25.60 8.08 -48.15
CA GLN A 181 -25.71 9.53 -48.24
C GLN A 181 -27.11 10.01 -47.83
N VAL A 182 -27.17 11.12 -47.09
CA VAL A 182 -28.43 11.74 -46.66
C VAL A 182 -28.78 12.87 -47.62
N HIS A 183 -29.93 12.76 -48.29
CA HIS A 183 -30.44 13.77 -49.22
C HIS A 183 -31.86 14.21 -48.83
N PRO A 184 -32.19 15.51 -48.89
CA PRO A 184 -33.56 15.96 -48.74
C PRO A 184 -34.37 15.55 -49.99
N VAL A 185 -35.48 14.86 -49.79
CA VAL A 185 -36.35 14.37 -50.87
C VAL A 185 -37.72 15.02 -50.75
N ILE A 186 -38.22 15.55 -51.88
CA ILE A 186 -39.62 15.95 -52.03
C ILE A 186 -40.26 14.95 -52.99
N THR A 187 -41.19 14.14 -52.48
CA THR A 187 -41.88 13.12 -53.26
C THR A 187 -43.36 13.08 -52.88
N ALA A 188 -44.23 12.76 -53.84
CA ALA A 188 -45.63 12.44 -53.53
C ALA A 188 -45.72 10.97 -53.07
N PRO A 189 -46.68 10.62 -52.20
CA PRO A 189 -46.87 9.24 -51.76
C PRO A 189 -46.97 8.29 -52.97
N ASN A 190 -46.13 7.24 -53.00
CA ASN A 190 -46.06 6.21 -54.05
C ASN A 190 -45.52 6.63 -55.43
N THR A 191 -44.62 7.61 -55.50
CA THR A 191 -43.95 7.98 -56.78
C THR A 191 -42.71 7.10 -57.04
N ALA A 192 -42.59 6.54 -58.25
CA ALA A 192 -41.46 5.70 -58.67
C ALA A 192 -40.34 6.47 -59.41
N GLU A 193 -40.53 7.76 -59.68
CA GLU A 193 -39.59 8.61 -60.41
C GLU A 193 -39.09 9.77 -59.52
N LEU A 194 -37.76 9.88 -59.39
CA LEU A 194 -37.09 10.98 -58.69
C LEU A 194 -36.23 11.75 -59.68
N THR A 195 -36.33 13.08 -59.66
CA THR A 195 -35.41 13.95 -60.41
C THR A 195 -34.24 14.34 -59.50
N VAL A 196 -33.02 13.92 -59.84
CA VAL A 196 -31.81 14.28 -59.10
C VAL A 196 -31.24 15.59 -59.65
N LEU A 197 -31.06 16.59 -58.78
CA LEU A 197 -30.45 17.88 -59.13
C LEU A 197 -29.06 17.97 -58.48
N GLN A 198 -27.99 17.88 -59.28
CA GLN A 198 -26.62 17.97 -58.78
C GLN A 198 -26.13 19.42 -58.80
N THR A 199 -25.74 19.96 -57.64
CA THR A 199 -25.35 21.37 -57.49
C THR A 199 -23.84 21.61 -57.55
N GLN A 200 -22.98 20.59 -57.35
CA GLN A 200 -21.52 20.65 -57.51
C GLN A 200 -20.93 19.26 -57.85
N GLU A 201 -19.87 19.21 -58.67
CA GLU A 201 -19.03 18.02 -58.88
C GLU A 201 -18.08 17.84 -57.68
N LYS A 202 -18.57 17.27 -56.58
CA LYS A 202 -17.70 16.76 -55.51
C LYS A 202 -17.49 15.26 -55.73
N GLN A 203 -16.23 14.84 -55.84
CA GLN A 203 -15.87 13.42 -55.83
C GLN A 203 -16.39 12.76 -54.54
N ILE A 204 -17.10 11.64 -54.70
CA ILE A 204 -17.44 10.73 -53.59
C ILE A 204 -16.11 10.13 -53.11
N LYS A 205 -15.56 10.62 -52.00
CA LYS A 205 -14.22 10.24 -51.52
C LYS A 205 -14.20 9.12 -50.47
N GLU A 206 -15.36 8.75 -49.94
CA GLU A 206 -15.49 7.86 -48.78
C GLU A 206 -16.67 6.91 -48.99
N ALA A 207 -16.54 5.99 -49.95
CA ALA A 207 -17.52 4.94 -50.20
C ALA A 207 -17.04 3.61 -49.63
N LYS A 208 -17.98 2.84 -49.07
CA LYS A 208 -17.69 1.57 -48.40
C LYS A 208 -17.35 0.46 -49.39
N TYR A 209 -18.03 0.43 -50.54
CA TYR A 209 -17.80 -0.54 -51.60
C TYR A 209 -17.51 0.11 -52.96
N MET A 210 -16.65 -0.57 -53.72
CA MET A 210 -16.30 -0.22 -55.09
C MET A 210 -16.93 -1.23 -56.03
N ILE A 211 -17.55 -0.75 -57.11
CA ILE A 211 -18.11 -1.57 -58.19
C ILE A 211 -17.40 -1.22 -59.49
N ALA A 212 -16.88 -2.20 -60.21
CA ALA A 212 -16.23 -2.01 -61.49
C ALA A 212 -17.06 -2.61 -62.62
N VAL A 213 -17.19 -1.86 -63.73
CA VAL A 213 -17.73 -2.33 -65.00
C VAL A 213 -16.58 -2.48 -65.98
N CYS A 214 -16.38 -3.70 -66.47
CA CYS A 214 -15.25 -4.08 -67.31
C CYS A 214 -15.74 -4.62 -68.66
N SER A 215 -15.05 -4.30 -69.75
CA SER A 215 -15.36 -4.84 -71.08
C SER A 215 -14.12 -4.91 -71.98
N HIS A 216 -14.19 -5.79 -72.99
CA HIS A 216 -13.24 -5.85 -74.10
C HIS A 216 -13.59 -4.89 -75.22
N ASP A 217 -14.85 -4.48 -75.33
CA ASP A 217 -15.30 -3.55 -76.36
C ASP A 217 -14.92 -2.11 -76.00
N THR A 218 -13.91 -1.58 -76.69
CA THR A 218 -13.49 -0.18 -76.57
C THR A 218 -14.49 0.82 -77.14
N HIS A 219 -15.52 0.34 -77.87
CA HIS A 219 -16.62 1.15 -78.40
C HIS A 219 -17.83 1.22 -77.47
N LEU A 220 -17.80 0.53 -76.32
CA LEU A 220 -18.81 0.68 -75.29
C LEU A 220 -18.89 2.15 -74.88
N ASN A 221 -20.00 2.81 -75.21
CA ASN A 221 -20.19 4.24 -74.96
C ASN A 221 -20.04 4.48 -73.45
N ARG A 222 -19.08 5.34 -73.06
CA ARG A 222 -18.72 5.55 -71.64
C ARG A 222 -19.96 5.78 -70.78
N SER A 223 -20.00 5.09 -69.64
CA SER A 223 -21.04 5.03 -68.60
C SER A 223 -22.23 4.09 -68.84
N VAL A 224 -22.07 2.83 -68.42
CA VAL A 224 -23.22 1.99 -68.07
C VAL A 224 -23.94 2.66 -66.89
N ASN A 225 -25.24 2.95 -67.02
CA ASN A 225 -25.96 3.64 -65.94
C ASN A 225 -26.35 2.64 -64.84
N LEU A 226 -25.51 2.52 -63.81
CA LEU A 226 -25.77 1.77 -62.58
C LEU A 226 -26.34 2.66 -61.45
N GLY A 227 -26.64 3.93 -61.74
CA GLY A 227 -27.12 4.90 -60.76
C GLY A 227 -28.48 4.49 -60.21
N THR A 228 -28.50 4.03 -58.97
CA THR A 228 -29.73 3.66 -58.24
C THR A 228 -29.70 4.26 -56.84
N ALA A 229 -30.87 4.68 -56.35
CA ALA A 229 -31.04 5.14 -54.98
C ALA A 229 -32.22 4.39 -54.37
N ILE A 230 -32.03 3.80 -53.20
CA ILE A 230 -33.11 3.18 -52.42
C ILE A 230 -33.58 4.19 -51.38
N LEU A 231 -34.89 4.45 -51.37
CA LEU A 231 -35.55 5.16 -50.28
C LEU A 231 -36.02 4.10 -49.27
N ASP A 232 -35.37 4.01 -48.11
CA ASP A 232 -35.79 3.14 -47.02
C ASP A 232 -36.92 3.84 -46.21
N PRO A 233 -38.16 3.31 -46.20
CA PRO A 233 -39.29 3.93 -45.50
C PRO A 233 -39.33 3.59 -44.00
N GLU A 234 -38.52 2.65 -43.50
CA GLU A 234 -38.53 2.29 -42.08
C GLU A 234 -37.68 3.26 -41.23
N GLN A 235 -38.18 3.56 -40.02
CA GLN A 235 -37.75 4.60 -39.07
C GLN A 235 -36.30 4.49 -38.52
N ASN A 236 -35.33 3.99 -39.27
CA ASN A 236 -33.91 3.96 -38.87
C ASN A 236 -33.33 5.39 -38.72
N TYR A 237 -33.80 6.32 -39.56
CA TYR A 237 -33.42 7.73 -39.47
C TYR A 237 -33.95 8.41 -38.19
N GLU A 238 -35.16 8.08 -37.72
CA GLU A 238 -35.68 8.65 -36.46
C GLU A 238 -34.90 8.16 -35.24
N LYS A 239 -34.44 6.91 -35.23
CA LYS A 239 -33.60 6.36 -34.15
C LYS A 239 -32.20 6.99 -34.14
N LEU A 240 -31.54 7.09 -35.28
CA LEU A 240 -30.22 7.73 -35.41
C LEU A 240 -30.28 9.24 -35.15
N THR A 241 -31.29 9.92 -35.68
CA THR A 241 -31.47 11.37 -35.46
C THR A 241 -31.88 11.65 -34.02
N SER A 242 -32.74 10.84 -33.39
CA SER A 242 -33.07 10.97 -31.97
C SER A 242 -31.87 10.65 -31.08
N ARG A 243 -31.01 9.71 -31.49
CA ARG A 243 -29.75 9.42 -30.78
C ARG A 243 -28.75 10.57 -30.94
N ILE A 244 -28.58 11.11 -32.14
CA ILE A 244 -27.71 12.27 -32.42
C ILE A 244 -28.22 13.51 -31.69
N VAL A 245 -29.53 13.77 -31.69
CA VAL A 245 -30.15 14.86 -30.92
C VAL A 245 -29.97 14.62 -29.42
N SER A 246 -30.17 13.40 -28.91
CA SER A 246 -29.91 13.11 -27.48
C SER A 246 -28.44 13.29 -27.10
N LEU A 247 -27.51 12.95 -28.01
CA LEU A 247 -26.09 13.13 -27.81
C LEU A 247 -25.70 14.61 -27.95
N GLN A 248 -26.38 15.37 -28.82
CA GLN A 248 -26.21 16.82 -28.94
C GLN A 248 -26.75 17.53 -27.71
N ASP A 249 -27.90 17.12 -27.16
CA ASP A 249 -28.46 17.64 -25.90
C ASP A 249 -27.52 17.30 -24.73
N GLU A 250 -26.98 16.08 -24.67
CA GLU A 250 -26.03 15.66 -23.64
C GLU A 250 -24.68 16.40 -23.76
N VAL A 251 -24.24 16.67 -25.00
CA VAL A 251 -23.05 17.48 -25.29
C VAL A 251 -23.31 18.96 -25.01
N GLU A 252 -24.49 19.50 -25.30
CA GLU A 252 -24.86 20.88 -24.99
C GLU A 252 -25.04 21.09 -23.49
N GLU A 253 -25.61 20.14 -22.77
CA GLU A 253 -25.70 20.18 -21.31
C GLU A 253 -24.31 20.08 -20.67
N ARG A 254 -23.45 19.20 -21.19
CA ARG A 254 -22.03 19.14 -20.81
C ARG A 254 -21.26 20.40 -21.19
N ASN A 255 -21.51 21.00 -22.35
CA ASN A 255 -20.85 22.22 -22.79
C ASN A 255 -21.35 23.43 -21.99
N HIS A 256 -22.62 23.48 -21.59
CA HIS A 256 -23.12 24.47 -20.64
C HIS A 256 -22.51 24.30 -19.27
N HIS A 257 -22.35 23.06 -18.80
CA HIS A 257 -21.67 22.77 -17.55
C HIS A 257 -20.17 23.08 -17.61
N LEU A 258 -19.51 22.78 -18.73
CA LEU A 258 -18.12 23.13 -18.99
C LEU A 258 -17.95 24.65 -19.10
N HIS A 259 -18.85 25.38 -19.76
CA HIS A 259 -18.82 26.84 -19.76
C HIS A 259 -19.10 27.44 -18.39
N TYR A 260 -19.95 26.82 -17.57
CA TYR A 260 -20.13 27.21 -16.18
C TYR A 260 -18.86 26.98 -15.37
N LEU A 261 -18.23 25.82 -15.52
CA LEU A 261 -16.97 25.47 -14.87
C LEU A 261 -15.81 26.32 -15.38
N ASP A 262 -15.72 26.64 -16.66
CA ASP A 262 -14.69 27.50 -17.26
C ASP A 262 -14.85 28.94 -16.78
N ASN A 263 -16.09 29.42 -16.61
CA ASN A 263 -16.34 30.71 -15.95
C ASN A 263 -15.97 30.68 -14.47
N GLU A 264 -16.28 29.59 -13.76
CA GLU A 264 -15.91 29.42 -12.35
C GLU A 264 -14.38 29.29 -12.18
N ILE A 265 -13.72 28.59 -13.10
CA ILE A 265 -12.27 28.46 -13.21
C ILE A 265 -11.67 29.80 -13.56
N ALA A 266 -12.18 30.57 -14.53
CA ALA A 266 -11.68 31.90 -14.85
C ALA A 266 -11.82 32.88 -13.66
N ILE A 267 -12.94 32.81 -12.92
CA ILE A 267 -13.13 33.60 -11.69
C ILE A 267 -12.15 33.14 -10.60
N ARG A 268 -11.96 31.82 -10.43
CA ARG A 268 -11.00 31.27 -9.48
C ARG A 268 -9.57 31.54 -9.88
N ASP A 269 -9.24 31.58 -11.17
CA ASP A 269 -7.92 31.87 -11.71
C ASP A 269 -7.61 33.34 -11.56
N GLN A 270 -8.60 34.24 -11.68
CA GLN A 270 -8.43 35.64 -11.27
C GLN A 270 -8.21 35.77 -9.76
N GLN A 271 -8.92 34.99 -8.94
CA GLN A 271 -8.69 34.98 -7.49
C GLN A 271 -7.33 34.37 -7.13
N ILE A 272 -6.90 33.31 -7.81
CA ILE A 272 -5.60 32.66 -7.64
C ILE A 272 -4.51 33.60 -8.11
N ALA A 273 -4.64 34.25 -9.27
CA ALA A 273 -3.69 35.25 -9.75
C ALA A 273 -3.55 36.40 -8.76
N SER A 274 -4.66 36.91 -8.22
CA SER A 274 -4.66 37.91 -7.14
C SER A 274 -3.98 37.41 -5.86
N LEU A 275 -4.22 36.17 -5.47
CA LEU A 275 -3.62 35.55 -4.30
C LEU A 275 -2.15 35.19 -4.52
N VAL A 276 -1.75 34.86 -5.74
CA VAL A 276 -0.37 34.58 -6.16
C VAL A 276 0.41 35.87 -6.23
N GLU A 277 -0.13 36.96 -6.80
CA GLU A 277 0.47 38.29 -6.71
C GLU A 277 0.65 38.72 -5.26
N LYS A 278 -0.37 38.49 -4.42
CA LYS A 278 -0.28 38.79 -2.99
C LYS A 278 0.74 37.91 -2.28
N ALA A 279 0.78 36.62 -2.58
CA ALA A 279 1.74 35.68 -2.01
C ALA A 279 3.16 35.96 -2.50
N GLU A 280 3.33 36.42 -3.74
CA GLU A 280 4.61 36.80 -4.31
C GLU A 280 5.07 38.13 -3.73
N HIS A 281 4.17 39.08 -3.51
CA HIS A 281 4.43 40.30 -2.76
C HIS A 281 4.81 39.98 -1.30
N ASP A 282 4.07 39.10 -0.63
CA ASP A 282 4.36 38.64 0.74
C ASP A 282 5.67 37.84 0.79
N ARG A 283 6.00 37.06 -0.27
CA ARG A 283 7.26 36.32 -0.43
C ARG A 283 8.42 37.26 -0.64
N LEU A 284 8.31 38.26 -1.51
CA LEU A 284 9.33 39.28 -1.73
C LEU A 284 9.54 40.11 -0.47
N THR A 285 8.46 40.44 0.25
CA THR A 285 8.52 41.12 1.55
C THR A 285 9.20 40.23 2.59
N SER A 286 8.85 38.94 2.63
CA SER A 286 9.46 37.98 3.55
C SER A 286 10.91 37.68 3.20
N GLN A 287 11.30 37.65 1.93
CA GLN A 287 12.68 37.51 1.45
C GLN A 287 13.50 38.77 1.75
N ALA A 288 12.93 39.96 1.60
CA ALA A 288 13.56 41.20 2.02
C ALA A 288 13.73 41.25 3.56
N LEU A 289 12.75 40.73 4.31
CA LEU A 289 12.83 40.59 5.76
C LEU A 289 13.86 39.53 6.17
N LEU A 290 13.93 38.41 5.46
CA LEU A 290 14.91 37.33 5.66
C LEU A 290 16.32 37.84 5.38
N LYS A 291 16.52 38.56 4.28
CA LYS A 291 17.80 39.21 3.96
C LYS A 291 18.20 40.24 5.02
N SER A 292 17.24 41.02 5.53
CA SER A 292 17.46 41.94 6.66
C SER A 292 17.82 41.18 7.95
N TYR A 293 17.18 40.04 8.22
CA TYR A 293 17.52 39.19 9.35
C TYR A 293 18.86 38.48 9.18
N GLU A 294 19.22 38.05 7.97
CA GLU A 294 20.52 37.46 7.65
C GLU A 294 21.63 38.49 7.81
N GLU A 295 21.44 39.72 7.31
CA GLU A 295 22.35 40.84 7.55
C GLU A 295 22.47 41.17 9.04
N GLN A 296 21.37 41.09 9.81
CA GLN A 296 21.41 41.23 11.27
C GLN A 296 22.14 40.06 11.94
N ILE A 297 21.89 38.83 11.52
CA ILE A 297 22.54 37.62 12.05
C ILE A 297 24.03 37.66 11.76
N GLU A 298 24.44 38.09 10.57
CA GLU A 298 25.85 38.25 10.20
C GLU A 298 26.50 39.34 11.06
N LYS A 299 25.79 40.46 11.28
CA LYS A 299 26.23 41.51 12.20
C LYS A 299 26.30 41.04 13.67
N TYR A 300 25.40 40.14 14.08
CA TYR A 300 25.44 39.49 15.40
C TYR A 300 26.53 38.41 15.49
N LYS A 301 26.87 37.71 14.39
CA LYS A 301 27.98 36.77 14.33
C LYS A 301 29.31 37.50 14.39
N ASP A 302 29.50 38.57 13.63
CA ASP A 302 30.68 39.44 13.71
C ASP A 302 30.80 40.06 15.11
N GLY A 303 29.68 40.52 15.67
CA GLY A 303 29.59 41.00 17.05
C GLY A 303 29.90 39.89 18.07
N LYS A 304 29.49 38.65 17.82
CA LYS A 304 29.79 37.47 18.66
C LYS A 304 31.27 37.09 18.56
N ILE A 305 31.88 37.13 17.39
CA ILE A 305 33.32 36.87 17.19
C ILE A 305 34.15 37.96 17.88
N GLN A 306 33.76 39.23 17.78
CA GLN A 306 34.36 40.31 18.56
C GLN A 306 34.15 40.11 20.06
N LEU A 307 32.94 39.72 20.50
CA LEU A 307 32.65 39.43 21.91
C LEU A 307 33.40 38.21 22.43
N GLU A 308 33.60 37.17 21.63
CA GLU A 308 34.34 35.95 21.98
C GLU A 308 35.84 36.22 22.09
N THR A 309 36.36 37.08 21.19
CA THR A 309 37.73 37.62 21.29
C THR A 309 37.88 38.50 22.53
N GLU A 310 36.88 39.33 22.83
CA GLU A 310 36.81 40.13 24.06
C GLU A 310 36.63 39.25 25.30
N LEU A 311 35.90 38.13 25.22
CA LEU A 311 35.68 37.15 26.29
C LEU A 311 36.93 36.32 26.55
N HIS A 312 37.72 36.02 25.51
CA HIS A 312 39.01 35.37 25.65
C HIS A 312 39.99 36.30 26.36
N ASN A 313 40.03 37.57 25.95
CA ASN A 313 40.81 38.62 26.63
C ASN A 313 40.31 38.89 28.06
N LYS A 314 38.99 38.86 28.30
CA LYS A 314 38.38 38.99 29.64
C LYS A 314 38.52 37.73 30.48
N ARG A 315 38.62 36.53 29.91
CA ARG A 315 38.90 35.28 30.64
C ARG A 315 40.30 35.28 31.23
N GLY A 316 41.28 35.80 30.50
CA GLY A 316 42.61 36.13 31.05
C GLY A 316 42.55 37.17 32.17
N HIS A 317 41.53 38.06 32.17
CA HIS A 317 41.26 39.02 33.24
C HIS A 317 40.45 38.43 34.41
N ILE A 318 39.69 37.34 34.18
CA ILE A 318 38.82 36.67 35.16
C ILE A 318 39.62 35.75 36.09
N GLU A 319 40.75 35.20 35.64
CA GLU A 319 41.73 34.56 36.53
C GLU A 319 42.31 35.54 37.56
N LEU A 320 42.29 36.85 37.25
CA LEU A 320 42.65 37.96 38.15
C LEU A 320 41.47 38.44 39.03
N LEU A 321 40.22 38.09 38.70
CA LEU A 321 39.00 38.49 39.45
C LEU A 321 38.48 37.41 40.40
N LEU A 322 39.14 36.25 40.45
CA LEU A 322 39.06 35.31 41.58
C LEU A 322 39.41 35.98 42.92
N GLU A 323 39.98 37.18 42.89
CA GLU A 323 40.28 38.02 44.05
C GLU A 323 39.11 38.94 44.50
N GLN A 324 37.97 38.95 43.81
CA GLN A 324 36.80 39.75 44.22
C GLN A 324 35.55 38.88 44.41
N GLU A 325 35.73 37.87 45.27
CA GLU A 325 34.75 37.12 46.09
C GLU A 325 33.71 38.01 46.84
N ARG A 326 33.71 39.32 46.59
CA ARG A 326 32.86 40.35 47.20
C ARG A 326 31.60 40.71 46.41
N ILE A 327 31.48 40.34 45.13
CA ILE A 327 30.35 40.78 44.28
C ILE A 327 29.12 39.85 44.40
N LEU A 328 29.27 38.67 45.00
CA LEU A 328 28.15 37.75 45.27
C LEU A 328 27.05 38.38 46.16
N HIS A 329 27.38 39.43 46.93
CA HIS A 329 26.44 40.19 47.75
C HIS A 329 25.63 41.26 46.98
N ASN A 330 26.00 41.58 45.73
CA ASN A 330 25.30 42.59 44.91
C ASN A 330 24.24 42.01 43.94
N ILE A 331 24.27 40.69 43.66
CA ILE A 331 23.33 40.05 42.70
C ILE A 331 21.94 39.83 43.32
N THR A 332 21.82 39.62 44.63
CA THR A 332 20.51 39.54 45.30
C THR A 332 19.79 40.89 45.36
N GLY A 333 20.50 41.99 45.06
CA GLY A 333 20.00 43.37 45.01
C GLY A 333 19.66 43.90 43.61
N SER A 334 20.00 43.19 42.51
CA SER A 334 19.91 43.75 41.15
C SER A 334 18.48 43.95 40.64
N TRP A 335 18.29 44.98 39.81
CA TRP A 335 16.98 45.38 39.28
C TRP A 335 16.46 44.39 38.23
N GLU A 336 17.34 43.71 37.48
CA GLU A 336 16.98 42.69 36.49
C GLU A 336 16.37 41.45 37.16
N TRP A 337 16.94 41.00 38.28
CA TRP A 337 16.39 39.87 39.02
C TRP A 337 15.06 40.21 39.70
N ARG A 338 14.87 41.47 40.13
CA ARG A 338 13.57 41.96 40.62
C ARG A 338 12.53 42.06 39.51
N LEU A 339 12.92 42.35 38.26
CA LEU A 339 12.01 42.42 37.11
C LEU A 339 11.56 41.04 36.64
N VAL A 340 12.46 40.07 36.55
CA VAL A 340 12.12 38.68 36.20
C VAL A 340 11.22 38.07 37.28
N LYS A 341 11.53 38.33 38.56
CA LYS A 341 10.69 37.90 39.69
C LYS A 341 9.34 38.64 39.69
N LYS A 342 9.28 39.93 39.33
CA LYS A 342 8.00 40.68 39.16
C LYS A 342 7.19 40.16 37.98
N PHE A 343 7.79 39.86 36.83
CA PHE A 343 7.09 39.33 35.66
C PHE A 343 6.47 37.97 35.94
N HIS A 344 7.23 37.04 36.54
CA HIS A 344 6.68 35.75 36.94
C HIS A 344 5.63 35.89 38.04
N LYS A 345 5.82 36.80 39.01
CA LYS A 345 4.84 37.07 40.07
C LYS A 345 3.58 37.79 39.56
N ILE A 346 3.67 38.62 38.52
CA ILE A 346 2.54 39.28 37.84
C ILE A 346 1.80 38.26 36.98
N ARG A 347 2.50 37.51 36.13
CA ARG A 347 1.94 36.43 35.31
C ARG A 347 1.20 35.40 36.17
N ASP A 348 1.82 34.94 37.26
CA ASP A 348 1.23 33.91 38.11
C ASP A 348 0.22 34.48 39.12
N ARG A 349 0.15 35.81 39.30
CA ARG A 349 -0.93 36.53 40.03
C ARG A 349 -2.16 36.79 39.16
N PHE A 350 -1.98 37.10 37.88
CA PHE A 350 -3.10 37.31 36.94
C PHE A 350 -3.58 36.00 36.29
N PHE A 351 -2.70 35.01 36.15
CA PHE A 351 -2.99 33.69 35.56
C PHE A 351 -2.36 32.54 36.39
N PRO A 352 -2.85 32.24 37.60
CA PRO A 352 -2.30 31.18 38.45
C PRO A 352 -2.42 29.79 37.78
N ARG A 353 -1.47 28.89 38.05
CA ARG A 353 -1.50 27.50 37.54
C ARG A 353 -2.77 26.79 38.03
N GLY A 354 -3.39 26.00 37.15
CA GLY A 354 -4.64 25.28 37.46
C GLY A 354 -5.91 26.14 37.49
N THR A 355 -5.89 27.38 36.99
CA THR A 355 -7.07 28.26 36.96
C THR A 355 -7.73 28.35 35.59
N LYS A 356 -9.07 28.53 35.59
CA LYS A 356 -9.89 28.69 34.38
C LYS A 356 -9.38 29.83 33.49
N ARG A 357 -8.94 30.95 34.07
CA ARG A 357 -8.42 32.12 33.33
C ARG A 357 -7.18 31.81 32.50
N ARG A 358 -6.26 30.97 32.99
CA ARG A 358 -5.03 30.56 32.26
C ARG A 358 -5.35 29.61 31.10
N LEU A 359 -6.32 28.72 31.29
CA LEU A 359 -6.83 27.83 30.25
C LEU A 359 -7.48 28.63 29.11
N PHE A 360 -8.36 29.59 29.43
CA PHE A 360 -9.02 30.44 28.42
C PHE A 360 -8.04 31.33 27.66
N THR A 361 -6.98 31.86 28.30
CA THR A 361 -5.95 32.63 27.59
C THR A 361 -5.11 31.76 26.65
N LYS A 362 -4.76 30.54 27.05
CA LYS A 362 -4.10 29.57 26.14
C LYS A 362 -4.99 29.18 24.97
N LEU A 363 -6.27 28.89 25.23
CA LEU A 363 -7.26 28.58 24.19
C LEU A 363 -7.43 29.76 23.23
N ALA A 364 -7.59 30.98 23.74
CA ALA A 364 -7.70 32.19 22.92
C ALA A 364 -6.47 32.44 22.05
N LEU A 365 -5.25 32.35 22.61
CA LEU A 365 -4.01 32.48 21.85
C LEU A 365 -3.85 31.39 20.78
N LYS A 366 -4.33 30.17 21.04
CA LYS A 366 -4.34 29.06 20.06
C LYS A 366 -5.44 29.20 19.00
N THR A 367 -6.62 29.72 19.36
CA THR A 367 -7.69 30.05 18.40
C THR A 367 -7.26 31.16 17.45
N ILE A 368 -6.48 32.12 17.94
CA ILE A 368 -5.87 33.17 17.11
C ILE A 368 -4.83 32.57 16.15
N LYS A 369 -4.01 31.61 16.61
CA LYS A 369 -3.03 30.92 15.74
C LYS A 369 -3.66 29.96 14.73
N ASN A 370 -4.79 29.31 15.05
CA ASN A 370 -5.43 28.27 14.22
C ASN A 370 -6.98 28.38 14.21
N PRO A 371 -7.56 29.42 13.56
CA PRO A 371 -8.97 29.75 13.69
C PRO A 371 -9.93 28.74 13.02
N ARG A 372 -9.62 28.26 11.80
CA ARG A 372 -10.46 27.28 11.06
C ARG A 372 -10.61 25.95 11.82
N LEU A 373 -9.54 25.50 12.48
CA LEU A 373 -9.47 24.27 13.28
C LEU A 373 -10.34 24.32 14.55
N MET A 374 -10.48 25.50 15.16
CA MET A 374 -11.25 25.69 16.39
C MET A 374 -12.75 25.88 16.12
N ILE A 375 -13.10 26.55 15.00
CA ILE A 375 -14.49 26.83 14.63
C ILE A 375 -15.23 25.56 14.19
N GLY A 376 -14.57 24.66 13.45
CA GLY A 376 -15.16 23.39 13.01
C GLY A 376 -15.44 22.36 14.12
N ARG A 377 -15.09 22.66 15.39
CA ARG A 377 -15.20 21.74 16.54
C ARG A 377 -16.29 22.12 17.54
N ILE A 378 -17.03 23.20 17.30
CA ILE A 378 -18.15 23.60 18.15
C ILE A 378 -19.36 22.74 17.79
N ASN A 379 -19.58 21.66 18.56
CA ASN A 379 -20.87 20.95 18.56
C ASN A 379 -21.48 20.94 19.98
N SER A 380 -22.79 20.75 20.06
CA SER A 380 -23.55 20.85 21.31
C SER A 380 -23.16 19.81 22.37
N HIS A 381 -22.66 18.64 21.96
CA HIS A 381 -22.21 17.57 22.84
C HIS A 381 -20.85 17.88 23.48
N ASN A 382 -19.86 18.28 22.68
CA ASN A 382 -18.53 18.67 23.12
C ASN A 382 -18.59 19.91 24.03
N LEU A 383 -19.50 20.85 23.74
CA LEU A 383 -19.72 22.01 24.57
C LEU A 383 -20.35 21.63 25.93
N LYS A 384 -21.30 20.69 25.97
CA LYS A 384 -21.87 20.16 27.22
C LYS A 384 -20.81 19.44 28.08
N VAL A 385 -19.95 18.63 27.47
CA VAL A 385 -18.86 17.91 28.16
C VAL A 385 -17.81 18.89 28.68
N PHE A 386 -17.42 19.88 27.88
CA PHE A 386 -16.52 20.97 28.27
C PHE A 386 -17.08 21.78 29.45
N LEU A 387 -18.37 22.14 29.40
CA LEU A 387 -19.06 22.85 30.47
C LEU A 387 -19.21 22.02 31.75
N ARG A 388 -19.38 20.69 31.63
CA ARG A 388 -19.44 19.76 32.78
C ARG A 388 -18.10 19.69 33.51
N HIS A 389 -16.99 19.54 32.81
CA HIS A 389 -15.65 19.50 33.42
C HIS A 389 -15.17 20.87 33.94
N LEU A 390 -15.63 21.97 33.34
CA LEU A 390 -15.46 23.31 33.91
C LEU A 390 -16.15 23.45 35.28
N LYS A 391 -17.19 22.67 35.58
CA LYS A 391 -17.86 22.67 36.89
C LYS A 391 -17.17 21.79 37.94
N THR A 392 -16.33 20.81 37.57
CA THR A 392 -15.74 19.84 38.51
C THR A 392 -14.32 20.17 39.01
N ASN A 393 -13.79 21.38 38.80
CA ASN A 393 -12.46 21.84 39.26
C ASN A 393 -11.22 21.00 38.83
N GLU A 394 -11.36 19.96 38.00
CA GLU A 394 -10.26 19.14 37.47
C GLU A 394 -9.64 19.74 36.18
N ILE A 395 -9.08 20.94 36.29
CA ILE A 395 -8.59 21.73 35.14
C ILE A 395 -7.38 21.08 34.46
N THR A 396 -6.57 20.31 35.19
CA THR A 396 -5.37 19.63 34.69
C THR A 396 -5.69 18.48 33.71
N MET A 397 -6.74 17.69 33.99
CA MET A 397 -7.21 16.66 33.05
C MET A 397 -7.76 17.27 31.76
N LEU A 398 -8.42 18.43 31.88
CA LEU A 398 -8.94 19.16 30.72
C LEU A 398 -7.81 19.73 29.85
N GLU A 399 -6.75 20.28 30.45
CA GLU A 399 -5.55 20.71 29.71
C GLU A 399 -4.91 19.55 28.94
N ASN A 400 -4.80 18.36 29.55
CA ASN A 400 -4.27 17.18 28.88
C ASN A 400 -5.19 16.66 27.76
N LYS A 401 -6.52 16.62 27.96
CA LYS A 401 -7.48 16.23 26.91
C LYS A 401 -7.47 17.19 25.72
N VAL A 402 -7.43 18.51 25.97
CA VAL A 402 -7.34 19.53 24.93
C VAL A 402 -6.00 19.43 24.19
N GLN A 403 -4.90 19.20 24.91
CA GLN A 403 -3.58 19.02 24.29
C GLN A 403 -3.54 17.74 23.43
N ASN A 404 -4.08 16.62 23.91
CA ASN A 404 -4.15 15.36 23.15
C ASN A 404 -5.02 15.49 21.89
N GLN A 405 -6.19 16.14 21.98
CA GLN A 405 -7.06 16.39 20.82
C GLN A 405 -6.50 17.39 19.79
N ILE A 406 -5.53 18.21 20.19
CA ILE A 406 -4.83 19.14 19.28
C ILE A 406 -3.63 18.45 18.63
N THR A 407 -2.92 17.58 19.37
CA THR A 407 -1.75 16.83 18.86
C THR A 407 -2.17 15.78 17.82
N MET A 408 -3.41 15.28 17.90
CA MET A 408 -4.03 14.37 16.91
C MET A 408 -4.14 14.89 15.48
N TYR A 409 -3.91 16.20 15.25
CA TYR A 409 -4.18 16.86 13.98
C TYR A 409 -3.04 17.73 13.46
N SER A 410 -1.81 17.51 13.95
CA SER A 410 -0.66 17.91 13.15
C SER A 410 -0.66 17.04 11.89
N PRO A 411 -0.73 17.63 10.68
CA PRO A 411 -0.47 16.86 9.47
C PRO A 411 0.88 16.17 9.66
N SER A 412 0.94 14.84 9.44
CA SER A 412 2.22 14.21 9.19
C SER A 412 2.81 14.93 7.98
N GLU A 413 3.94 15.60 8.15
CA GLU A 413 4.72 16.11 7.02
C GLU A 413 4.97 14.93 6.09
N ARG A 414 4.63 15.09 4.81
CA ARG A 414 4.90 14.04 3.81
C ARG A 414 6.41 13.77 3.83
N PRO A 415 6.86 12.50 3.85
CA PRO A 415 8.28 12.22 3.68
C PRO A 415 8.75 12.88 2.39
N GLU A 416 9.70 13.81 2.52
CA GLU A 416 10.29 14.47 1.37
C GLU A 416 11.15 13.43 0.65
N VAL A 417 10.74 13.03 -0.55
CA VAL A 417 11.52 12.10 -1.38
C VAL A 417 12.80 12.81 -1.78
N LYS A 418 13.94 12.28 -1.37
CA LYS A 418 15.24 12.83 -1.73
C LYS A 418 15.66 12.19 -3.04
N LEU A 419 15.47 12.92 -4.13
CA LEU A 419 15.94 12.51 -5.45
C LEU A 419 17.30 13.14 -5.68
N ILE A 420 18.27 12.32 -6.07
CA ILE A 420 19.51 12.80 -6.68
C ILE A 420 19.23 12.89 -8.18
N GLU A 421 19.06 14.10 -8.70
CA GLU A 421 18.78 14.30 -10.12
C GLU A 421 19.95 13.81 -10.98
N PRO A 422 19.67 13.26 -12.18
CA PRO A 422 20.72 13.00 -13.17
C PRO A 422 21.38 14.33 -13.56
N VAL A 423 22.69 14.46 -13.34
CA VAL A 423 23.45 15.70 -13.63
C VAL A 423 24.45 15.48 -14.77
N ASP A 424 24.60 16.49 -15.63
CA ASP A 424 25.57 16.51 -16.73
C ASP A 424 27.03 16.58 -16.26
N VAL A 425 27.27 17.12 -15.05
CA VAL A 425 28.62 17.22 -14.45
C VAL A 425 28.77 16.14 -13.39
N GLN A 426 29.63 15.16 -13.68
CA GLN A 426 29.82 13.99 -12.82
C GLN A 426 31.07 14.15 -11.95
N GLU A 427 30.85 14.19 -10.64
CA GLU A 427 31.92 14.12 -9.66
C GLU A 427 32.38 12.66 -9.48
N LYS A 428 33.63 12.48 -9.05
CA LYS A 428 34.15 11.14 -8.74
C LYS A 428 33.42 10.53 -7.54
N ILE A 429 32.97 9.27 -7.65
CA ILE A 429 32.36 8.50 -6.56
C ILE A 429 33.45 7.64 -5.94
N ILE A 430 33.57 7.64 -4.61
CA ILE A 430 34.48 6.75 -3.87
C ILE A 430 33.63 5.90 -2.95
N LEU A 431 33.41 4.64 -3.33
CA LEU A 431 32.69 3.67 -2.50
C LEU A 431 33.61 3.16 -1.38
N PRO A 432 33.05 2.67 -0.25
CA PRO A 432 33.85 2.07 0.81
C PRO A 432 34.60 0.83 0.32
N LYS A 433 35.89 0.71 0.65
CA LYS A 433 36.70 -0.48 0.39
C LYS A 433 36.70 -1.39 1.61
N LEU A 434 36.11 -2.57 1.50
CA LEU A 434 35.96 -3.53 2.58
C LEU A 434 36.37 -4.93 2.10
N ASP A 435 37.18 -5.64 2.91
CA ASP A 435 37.63 -7.01 2.57
C ASP A 435 36.54 -8.06 2.81
N HIS A 436 35.62 -7.78 3.75
CA HIS A 436 34.51 -8.65 4.14
C HIS A 436 33.21 -7.85 4.18
N PRO A 437 32.59 -7.57 3.02
CA PRO A 437 31.28 -6.92 2.98
C PRO A 437 30.22 -7.84 3.58
N LEU A 438 29.22 -7.28 4.26
CA LEU A 438 28.05 -8.03 4.72
C LEU A 438 27.06 -8.25 3.57
N VAL A 439 26.89 -7.24 2.71
CA VAL A 439 25.99 -7.27 1.54
C VAL A 439 26.77 -7.00 0.25
N SER A 440 26.56 -7.84 -0.77
CA SER A 440 26.99 -7.55 -2.14
C SER A 440 25.81 -7.01 -2.95
N ILE A 441 25.87 -5.74 -3.35
CA ILE A 441 24.86 -5.09 -4.17
C ILE A 441 25.23 -5.30 -5.65
N VAL A 442 24.43 -6.09 -6.36
CA VAL A 442 24.55 -6.34 -7.80
C VAL A 442 23.61 -5.41 -8.55
N ILE A 443 24.17 -4.58 -9.44
CA ILE A 443 23.43 -3.64 -10.27
C ILE A 443 23.57 -4.07 -11.74
N PRO A 444 22.53 -4.70 -12.34
CA PRO A 444 22.51 -4.98 -13.77
C PRO A 444 22.35 -3.67 -14.56
N VAL A 445 23.19 -3.50 -15.58
CA VAL A 445 23.22 -2.29 -16.41
C VAL A 445 23.30 -2.63 -17.88
N TYR A 446 22.49 -1.93 -18.68
CA TYR A 446 22.63 -1.84 -20.13
C TYR A 446 22.31 -0.42 -20.58
N ASN A 447 23.37 0.39 -20.77
CA ASN A 447 23.30 1.84 -20.99
C ASN A 447 22.61 2.60 -19.82
N LYS A 448 22.18 3.85 -20.08
CA LYS A 448 21.55 4.77 -19.12
C LYS A 448 22.47 5.14 -17.95
N TRP A 449 23.71 5.53 -18.27
CA TRP A 449 24.71 5.91 -17.28
C TRP A 449 24.22 7.00 -16.30
N GLU A 450 23.43 7.98 -16.76
CA GLU A 450 22.90 9.06 -15.92
C GLU A 450 22.09 8.54 -14.72
N TYR A 451 21.26 7.51 -14.93
CA TYR A 451 20.49 6.83 -13.88
C TYR A 451 21.40 5.96 -13.01
N THR A 452 22.32 5.22 -13.64
CA THR A 452 23.29 4.38 -12.93
C THR A 452 24.15 5.22 -11.97
N TYR A 453 24.61 6.39 -12.40
CA TYR A 453 25.37 7.33 -11.58
C TYR A 453 24.52 7.87 -10.41
N SER A 454 23.26 8.27 -10.66
CA SER A 454 22.32 8.69 -9.60
C SER A 454 22.07 7.57 -8.57
N CYS A 455 21.87 6.34 -9.04
CA CYS A 455 21.74 5.15 -8.19
C CYS A 455 22.97 4.97 -7.30
N LEU A 456 24.17 4.93 -7.89
CA LEU A 456 25.43 4.80 -7.15
C LEU A 456 25.67 5.93 -6.14
N ARG A 457 25.31 7.17 -6.48
CA ARG A 457 25.35 8.31 -5.56
C ARG A 457 24.40 8.12 -4.39
N SER A 458 23.16 7.71 -4.66
CA SER A 458 22.16 7.48 -3.61
C SER A 458 22.60 6.37 -2.65
N ILE A 459 23.22 5.30 -3.16
CA ILE A 459 23.80 4.24 -2.32
C ILE A 459 24.88 4.81 -1.41
N LEU A 460 25.80 5.62 -1.94
CA LEU A 460 26.87 6.22 -1.15
C LEU A 460 26.34 7.15 -0.05
N GLU A 461 25.33 7.98 -0.37
CA GLU A 461 24.80 8.98 0.58
C GLU A 461 23.86 8.39 1.63
N HIS A 462 23.09 7.37 1.27
CA HIS A 462 21.97 6.88 2.09
C HIS A 462 22.21 5.54 2.76
N THR A 463 23.34 4.88 2.47
CA THR A 463 23.72 3.62 3.13
C THR A 463 24.70 3.89 4.26
N GLN A 464 24.22 3.85 5.51
CA GLN A 464 25.04 4.02 6.71
C GLN A 464 25.06 2.75 7.57
N ASN A 465 26.17 2.52 8.28
CA ASN A 465 26.31 1.45 9.27
C ASN A 465 26.09 0.02 8.77
N VAL A 466 26.20 -0.21 7.45
CA VAL A 466 26.18 -1.55 6.85
C VAL A 466 27.44 -1.69 6.01
N ALA A 467 28.17 -2.79 6.18
CA ALA A 467 29.31 -3.14 5.35
C ALA A 467 28.80 -3.65 3.99
N TYR A 468 29.09 -2.95 2.90
CA TYR A 468 28.63 -3.36 1.56
C TYR A 468 29.73 -3.24 0.52
N GLU A 469 29.57 -4.00 -0.57
CA GLU A 469 30.28 -3.80 -1.83
C GLU A 469 29.29 -3.60 -2.97
N VAL A 470 29.74 -2.96 -4.05
CA VAL A 470 28.93 -2.79 -5.27
C VAL A 470 29.58 -3.51 -6.44
N ILE A 471 28.77 -4.28 -7.14
CA ILE A 471 29.11 -5.04 -8.34
C ILE A 471 28.25 -4.51 -9.49
N LEU A 472 28.89 -3.79 -10.41
CA LEU A 472 28.26 -3.35 -11.64
C LEU A 472 28.31 -4.51 -12.65
N ALA A 473 27.14 -5.07 -12.95
CA ALA A 473 26.98 -6.13 -13.94
C ALA A 473 26.64 -5.48 -15.28
N ASP A 474 27.66 -5.14 -16.06
CA ASP A 474 27.49 -4.39 -17.30
C ASP A 474 27.32 -5.34 -18.51
N ASP A 475 26.13 -5.34 -19.09
CA ASP A 475 25.71 -6.21 -20.18
C ASP A 475 26.11 -5.69 -21.57
N MET A 476 27.36 -5.26 -21.69
CA MET A 476 27.94 -4.66 -22.90
C MET A 476 27.31 -3.31 -23.29
N SER A 477 27.25 -2.39 -22.33
CA SER A 477 26.85 -0.99 -22.59
C SER A 477 27.75 -0.29 -23.61
N SER A 478 27.16 0.67 -24.32
CA SER A 478 27.80 1.48 -25.36
C SER A 478 27.88 2.98 -25.03
N ASP A 479 27.20 3.40 -23.96
CA ASP A 479 27.23 4.77 -23.44
C ASP A 479 28.36 4.97 -22.41
N GLU A 480 28.30 6.07 -21.65
CA GLU A 480 29.32 6.45 -20.66
C GLU A 480 29.58 5.39 -19.57
N THR A 481 28.71 4.38 -19.42
CA THR A 481 28.93 3.20 -18.57
C THR A 481 30.25 2.51 -18.90
N VAL A 482 30.74 2.60 -20.15
CA VAL A 482 32.06 2.07 -20.53
C VAL A 482 33.20 2.64 -19.69
N ASN A 483 33.07 3.89 -19.23
CA ASN A 483 34.03 4.66 -18.44
C ASN A 483 33.77 4.61 -16.93
N ALA A 484 32.83 3.78 -16.46
CA ALA A 484 32.43 3.72 -15.05
C ALA A 484 33.61 3.51 -14.08
N ALA A 485 34.61 2.71 -14.48
CA ALA A 485 35.82 2.45 -13.67
C ALA A 485 36.67 3.71 -13.39
N SER A 486 36.59 4.70 -14.26
CA SER A 486 37.33 5.98 -14.12
C SER A 486 36.61 6.97 -13.21
N ILE A 487 35.28 6.84 -13.11
CA ILE A 487 34.39 7.74 -12.38
C ILE A 487 34.12 7.21 -10.96
N VAL A 488 34.10 5.88 -10.78
CA VAL A 488 33.73 5.22 -9.52
C VAL A 488 34.86 4.34 -9.00
N GLU A 489 35.43 4.70 -7.86
CA GLU A 489 36.45 3.91 -7.16
C GLU A 489 35.82 2.85 -6.24
N ASN A 490 36.57 1.75 -6.05
CA ASN A 490 36.20 0.61 -5.18
C ASN A 490 34.93 -0.15 -5.58
N MET A 491 34.51 -0.04 -6.85
CA MET A 491 33.43 -0.83 -7.44
C MET A 491 34.01 -2.03 -8.22
N LYS A 492 33.39 -3.21 -8.10
CA LYS A 492 33.68 -4.34 -8.98
C LYS A 492 32.87 -4.20 -10.26
N ILE A 493 33.49 -4.36 -11.43
CA ILE A 493 32.79 -4.33 -12.72
C ILE A 493 32.92 -5.69 -13.37
N VAL A 494 31.79 -6.31 -13.67
CA VAL A 494 31.70 -7.58 -14.40
C VAL A 494 31.26 -7.24 -15.82
N ARG A 495 32.20 -7.34 -16.76
CA ARG A 495 32.01 -7.13 -18.20
C ARG A 495 32.84 -8.18 -18.94
N ASP A 496 32.19 -9.18 -19.53
CA ASP A 496 32.87 -10.37 -20.07
C ASP A 496 32.84 -10.49 -21.60
N GLY A 497 32.38 -9.45 -22.30
CA GLY A 497 32.34 -9.42 -23.77
C GLY A 497 31.05 -10.00 -24.38
N VAL A 498 30.09 -10.47 -23.58
CA VAL A 498 28.85 -11.09 -24.05
C VAL A 498 27.64 -10.30 -23.53
N ASN A 499 26.72 -9.94 -24.44
CA ASN A 499 25.40 -9.43 -24.05
C ASN A 499 24.48 -10.63 -23.76
N ARG A 500 24.12 -10.80 -22.48
CA ARG A 500 23.41 -11.96 -21.93
C ARG A 500 21.94 -11.67 -21.63
N GLY A 501 21.54 -10.41 -21.60
CA GLY A 501 20.24 -9.97 -21.09
C GLY A 501 20.20 -9.97 -19.55
N PHE A 502 19.16 -9.35 -18.99
CA PHE A 502 19.00 -9.08 -17.56
C PHE A 502 19.25 -10.30 -16.66
N LEU A 503 18.46 -11.37 -16.87
CA LEU A 503 18.46 -12.55 -16.00
C LEU A 503 19.83 -13.23 -15.94
N LEU A 504 20.40 -13.53 -17.10
CA LEU A 504 21.69 -14.23 -17.21
C LEU A 504 22.86 -13.35 -16.75
N ASN A 505 22.78 -12.04 -16.95
CA ASN A 505 23.77 -11.10 -16.44
C ASN A 505 23.77 -11.04 -14.91
N CYS A 506 22.59 -10.99 -14.28
CA CYS A 506 22.44 -11.11 -12.82
C CYS A 506 23.06 -12.42 -12.29
N ASN A 507 22.74 -13.56 -12.91
CA ASN A 507 23.31 -14.86 -12.53
C ASN A 507 24.83 -14.92 -12.68
N ASN A 508 25.38 -14.27 -13.71
CA ASN A 508 26.82 -14.21 -13.92
C ASN A 508 27.51 -13.34 -12.86
N ALA A 509 26.99 -12.14 -12.61
CA ALA A 509 27.57 -11.20 -11.66
C ALA A 509 27.50 -11.68 -10.21
N ALA A 510 26.46 -12.44 -9.85
CA ALA A 510 26.31 -13.03 -8.52
C ALA A 510 27.50 -13.94 -8.13
N LYS A 511 28.23 -14.52 -9.09
CA LYS A 511 29.41 -15.36 -8.84
C LYS A 511 30.60 -14.58 -8.26
N TYR A 512 30.60 -13.25 -8.40
CA TYR A 512 31.66 -12.36 -7.92
C TYR A 512 31.33 -11.72 -6.56
N ALA A 513 30.14 -11.99 -6.03
CA ALA A 513 29.68 -11.55 -4.72
C ALA A 513 30.43 -12.27 -3.60
N SER A 514 30.80 -11.50 -2.56
CA SER A 514 31.50 -12.01 -1.37
C SER A 514 30.72 -11.80 -0.06
N GLY A 515 29.59 -11.09 -0.12
CA GLY A 515 28.75 -10.82 1.04
C GLY A 515 27.94 -12.02 1.50
N THR A 516 27.59 -12.02 2.78
CA THR A 516 26.65 -12.97 3.38
C THR A 516 25.27 -12.88 2.74
N TYR A 517 24.89 -11.68 2.29
CA TYR A 517 23.66 -11.40 1.58
C TYR A 517 23.95 -10.86 0.18
N LEU A 518 23.14 -11.28 -0.78
CA LEU A 518 23.15 -10.81 -2.15
C LEU A 518 21.93 -9.91 -2.35
N LEU A 519 22.15 -8.68 -2.83
CA LEU A 519 21.09 -7.73 -3.13
C LEU A 519 21.11 -7.38 -4.62
N PHE A 520 20.02 -7.63 -5.32
CA PHE A 520 19.81 -7.16 -6.69
C PHE A 520 19.08 -5.81 -6.65
N LEU A 521 19.66 -4.79 -7.28
CA LEU A 521 19.12 -3.45 -7.34
C LEU A 521 19.17 -2.94 -8.79
N ASN A 522 18.02 -2.53 -9.34
CA ASN A 522 18.01 -1.97 -10.69
C ASN A 522 18.78 -0.64 -10.77
N ASN A 523 19.33 -0.34 -11.94
CA ASN A 523 20.13 0.87 -12.15
C ASN A 523 19.29 2.16 -12.23
N ASP A 524 17.99 2.06 -12.53
CA ASP A 524 17.00 3.15 -12.55
C ASP A 524 16.31 3.35 -11.20
N THR A 525 17.09 3.24 -10.11
CA THR A 525 16.61 3.42 -8.73
C THR A 525 17.32 4.55 -8.00
N ASN A 526 16.65 5.10 -6.98
CA ASN A 526 17.22 6.02 -6.02
C ASN A 526 16.83 5.59 -4.60
N VAL A 527 17.80 5.08 -3.85
CA VAL A 527 17.55 4.50 -2.52
C VAL A 527 17.40 5.61 -1.47
N GLN A 528 16.55 5.42 -0.47
CA GLN A 528 16.32 6.44 0.57
C GLN A 528 17.16 6.18 1.85
N PRO A 529 17.30 7.15 2.77
CA PRO A 529 18.09 6.97 4.00
C PRO A 529 17.78 5.67 4.76
N ASP A 530 18.83 4.98 5.21
CA ASP A 530 18.78 3.74 6.01
C ASP A 530 18.12 2.53 5.32
N TRP A 531 17.82 2.60 4.02
CA TRP A 531 17.09 1.55 3.29
C TRP A 531 17.69 0.15 3.49
N LEU A 532 19.01 0.01 3.36
CA LEU A 532 19.71 -1.28 3.45
C LEU A 532 19.74 -1.80 4.88
N LYS A 533 19.90 -0.90 5.85
CA LYS A 533 19.91 -1.25 7.28
C LYS A 533 18.63 -1.99 7.67
N TYR A 534 17.46 -1.50 7.24
CA TYR A 534 16.19 -2.14 7.56
C TYR A 534 16.02 -3.53 6.94
N LEU A 535 16.62 -3.78 5.76
CA LEU A 535 16.62 -5.10 5.13
C LEU A 535 17.52 -6.08 5.91
N VAL A 536 18.72 -5.64 6.26
CA VAL A 536 19.70 -6.44 7.03
C VAL A 536 19.16 -6.75 8.42
N ASP A 537 18.72 -5.75 9.18
CA ASP A 537 18.17 -5.93 10.53
C ASP A 537 17.01 -6.94 10.53
N LEU A 538 16.17 -6.94 9.48
CA LEU A 538 15.02 -7.83 9.37
C LEU A 538 15.45 -9.27 9.11
N ILE A 539 16.31 -9.51 8.11
CA ILE A 539 16.75 -10.87 7.75
C ILE A 539 17.68 -11.50 8.79
N GLU A 540 18.43 -10.69 9.55
CA GLU A 540 19.26 -11.17 10.66
C GLU A 540 18.42 -11.51 11.90
N ARG A 541 17.31 -10.80 12.12
CA ARG A 541 16.44 -11.00 13.29
C ARG A 541 15.63 -12.30 13.26
N ASP A 542 15.30 -12.80 12.07
CA ASP A 542 14.53 -14.04 11.90
C ASP A 542 15.20 -14.94 10.86
N GLU A 543 15.84 -16.01 11.34
CA GLU A 543 16.52 -17.01 10.52
C GLU A 543 15.59 -17.73 9.54
N THR A 544 14.27 -17.72 9.79
CA THR A 544 13.26 -18.30 8.89
C THR A 544 13.02 -17.42 7.66
N ILE A 545 13.53 -16.19 7.62
CA ILE A 545 13.45 -15.32 6.44
C ILE A 545 14.60 -15.64 5.48
N GLY A 546 14.23 -16.00 4.25
CA GLY A 546 15.18 -16.28 3.17
C GLY A 546 15.39 -15.11 2.23
N MET A 547 14.34 -14.29 2.03
CA MET A 547 14.32 -13.18 1.08
C MET A 547 13.54 -11.97 1.63
N VAL A 548 14.08 -10.76 1.44
CA VAL A 548 13.46 -9.50 1.85
C VAL A 548 13.47 -8.45 0.74
N GLY A 549 12.52 -7.52 0.78
CA GLY A 549 12.29 -6.53 -0.27
C GLY A 549 11.90 -5.16 0.23
N SER A 550 12.26 -4.14 -0.54
CA SER A 550 11.94 -2.74 -0.24
C SER A 550 10.51 -2.36 -0.64
N LYS A 551 10.00 -1.28 -0.05
CA LYS A 551 8.88 -0.49 -0.56
C LYS A 551 9.32 0.32 -1.76
N LEU A 552 8.61 0.14 -2.87
CA LEU A 552 8.88 0.86 -4.10
C LEU A 552 7.90 2.03 -4.24
N ILE A 553 8.44 3.20 -4.56
CA ILE A 553 7.67 4.40 -4.87
C ILE A 553 8.10 4.97 -6.23
N TYR A 554 7.20 5.66 -6.91
CA TYR A 554 7.54 6.42 -8.11
C TYR A 554 8.25 7.73 -7.75
N GLY A 555 8.92 8.34 -8.73
CA GLY A 555 9.57 9.65 -8.56
C GLY A 555 8.61 10.78 -8.17
N ASP A 556 7.30 10.63 -8.42
CA ASP A 556 6.27 11.58 -8.00
C ASP A 556 5.74 11.33 -6.56
N GLY A 557 6.30 10.34 -5.87
CA GLY A 557 5.94 9.98 -4.49
C GLY A 557 4.74 9.05 -4.34
N ARG A 558 4.09 8.59 -5.42
CA ARG A 558 3.03 7.58 -5.33
C ARG A 558 3.59 6.18 -5.08
N LEU A 559 2.81 5.31 -4.44
CA LEU A 559 3.20 3.93 -4.19
C LEU A 559 3.30 3.14 -5.51
N GLN A 560 4.39 2.40 -5.68
CA GLN A 560 4.55 1.47 -6.80
C GLN A 560 4.28 0.03 -6.35
N GLU A 561 4.84 -0.37 -5.19
CA GLU A 561 4.68 -1.72 -4.65
C GLU A 561 4.87 -1.74 -3.13
N ALA A 562 3.92 -2.37 -2.43
CA ALA A 562 3.99 -2.72 -1.01
C ALA A 562 3.94 -4.25 -0.79
N GLY A 563 4.77 -4.96 -1.57
CA GLY A 563 4.74 -6.41 -1.75
C GLY A 563 3.93 -6.84 -2.97
N GLY A 564 4.34 -7.95 -3.59
CA GLY A 564 3.63 -8.54 -4.71
C GLY A 564 2.63 -9.63 -4.29
N ILE A 565 1.48 -9.69 -4.98
CA ILE A 565 0.49 -10.77 -4.89
C ILE A 565 0.53 -11.57 -6.19
N ILE A 566 0.59 -12.89 -6.11
CA ILE A 566 0.37 -13.79 -7.25
C ILE A 566 -1.01 -14.42 -7.11
N TRP A 567 -1.79 -14.40 -8.18
CA TRP A 567 -3.09 -15.05 -8.24
C TRP A 567 -2.97 -16.49 -8.74
N ASN A 568 -4.01 -17.29 -8.58
CA ASN A 568 -4.01 -18.70 -8.99
C ASN A 568 -3.86 -18.90 -10.51
N ASP A 569 -4.16 -17.89 -11.32
CA ASP A 569 -3.90 -17.87 -12.75
C ASP A 569 -2.48 -17.39 -13.10
N ALA A 570 -1.61 -17.24 -12.09
CA ALA A 570 -0.27 -16.66 -12.17
C ALA A 570 -0.19 -15.20 -12.60
N SER A 571 -1.29 -14.44 -12.62
CA SER A 571 -1.18 -12.99 -12.79
C SER A 571 -0.61 -12.34 -11.52
N GLY A 572 0.26 -11.34 -11.70
CA GLY A 572 0.88 -10.59 -10.61
C GLY A 572 0.20 -9.26 -10.34
N TRP A 573 0.17 -8.84 -9.09
CA TRP A 573 -0.27 -7.51 -8.67
C TRP A 573 0.72 -6.89 -7.69
N ASN A 574 1.34 -5.79 -8.11
CA ASN A 574 2.10 -4.91 -7.24
C ASN A 574 1.10 -4.21 -6.29
N TYR A 575 0.98 -4.70 -5.06
CA TYR A 575 -0.08 -4.28 -4.15
C TYR A 575 0.08 -2.80 -3.79
N GLY A 576 -1.02 -2.04 -3.94
CA GLY A 576 -1.05 -0.60 -3.67
C GLY A 576 -0.53 0.30 -4.81
N ARG A 577 -0.29 -0.24 -6.01
CA ARG A 577 0.16 0.54 -7.17
C ARG A 577 -0.73 1.78 -7.41
N LEU A 578 -0.08 2.95 -7.55
CA LEU A 578 -0.66 4.29 -7.69
C LEU A 578 -1.41 4.85 -6.48
N ASP A 579 -1.41 4.14 -5.35
CA ASP A 579 -2.09 4.58 -4.13
C ASP A 579 -1.18 5.47 -3.26
N ASP A 580 -1.76 5.99 -2.17
CA ASP A 580 -1.04 6.74 -1.13
C ASP A 580 -0.13 5.78 -0.33
N PRO A 581 1.21 5.97 -0.37
CA PRO A 581 2.14 5.11 0.34
C PRO A 581 1.98 5.18 1.87
N GLU A 582 1.35 6.21 2.44
CA GLU A 582 1.24 6.39 3.90
C GLU A 582 0.08 5.63 4.55
N LYS A 583 -0.77 4.95 3.74
CA LYS A 583 -1.87 4.15 4.28
C LYS A 583 -1.37 3.03 5.19
N PRO A 584 -2.03 2.76 6.32
CA PRO A 584 -1.64 1.71 7.27
C PRO A 584 -1.33 0.34 6.66
N GLU A 585 -2.11 -0.08 5.66
CA GLU A 585 -1.99 -1.40 5.01
C GLU A 585 -0.67 -1.64 4.24
N TYR A 586 0.11 -0.57 4.00
CA TYR A 586 1.38 -0.61 3.30
C TYR A 586 2.59 -0.41 4.22
N ASN A 587 2.38 -0.18 5.53
CA ASN A 587 3.42 0.31 6.43
C ASN A 587 3.77 -0.63 7.59
N TYR A 588 3.46 -1.93 7.48
CA TYR A 588 3.92 -2.97 8.41
C TYR A 588 4.69 -4.08 7.70
N VAL A 589 5.61 -4.74 8.42
CA VAL A 589 6.39 -5.88 7.93
C VAL A 589 5.46 -7.07 7.71
N LYS A 590 5.51 -7.72 6.53
CA LYS A 590 4.59 -8.81 6.22
C LYS A 590 5.17 -9.80 5.21
N GLU A 591 4.70 -11.04 5.29
CA GLU A 591 4.98 -12.05 4.28
C GLU A 591 4.22 -11.72 2.98
N VAL A 592 4.86 -11.94 1.84
CA VAL A 592 4.31 -11.60 0.51
C VAL A 592 4.57 -12.73 -0.48
N ASP A 593 3.91 -12.70 -1.64
CA ASP A 593 4.08 -13.76 -2.64
C ASP A 593 5.39 -13.67 -3.39
N TYR A 594 5.76 -12.44 -3.74
CA TYR A 594 7.02 -12.09 -4.36
C TYR A 594 7.37 -10.64 -4.03
N ILE A 595 8.59 -10.27 -4.39
CA ILE A 595 9.12 -8.91 -4.35
C ILE A 595 9.62 -8.64 -5.76
N SER A 596 9.33 -7.47 -6.32
CA SER A 596 9.84 -7.09 -7.64
C SER A 596 11.37 -7.06 -7.69
N GLY A 597 11.96 -7.49 -8.81
CA GLY A 597 13.41 -7.49 -9.08
C GLY A 597 14.13 -6.14 -8.94
N ALA A 598 13.40 -5.04 -8.72
CA ALA A 598 13.97 -3.71 -8.52
C ALA A 598 14.80 -3.56 -7.24
N SER A 599 14.45 -4.28 -6.16
CA SER A 599 15.21 -4.30 -4.89
C SER A 599 14.90 -5.56 -4.09
N ILE A 600 15.69 -6.62 -4.31
CA ILE A 600 15.55 -7.92 -3.63
C ILE A 600 16.85 -8.28 -2.93
N MET A 601 16.79 -8.64 -1.65
CA MET A 601 17.92 -9.20 -0.92
C MET A 601 17.64 -10.64 -0.48
N ILE A 602 18.60 -11.54 -0.71
CA ILE A 602 18.53 -12.97 -0.41
C ILE A 602 19.82 -13.43 0.27
N ARG A 603 19.77 -14.48 1.09
CA ARG A 603 20.97 -15.13 1.65
C ARG A 603 21.82 -15.71 0.51
N THR A 604 23.12 -15.40 0.48
CA THR A 604 24.03 -15.90 -0.56
C THR A 604 24.10 -17.43 -0.57
N SER A 605 24.02 -18.06 0.60
CA SER A 605 23.92 -19.53 0.71
C SER A 605 22.67 -20.10 0.06
N LEU A 606 21.51 -19.46 0.28
CA LEU A 606 20.23 -19.87 -0.30
C LEU A 606 20.19 -19.63 -1.81
N TRP A 607 20.73 -18.50 -2.29
CA TRP A 607 20.91 -18.23 -3.71
C TRP A 607 21.73 -19.34 -4.40
N SER A 608 22.84 -19.74 -3.77
CA SER A 608 23.71 -20.81 -4.28
C SER A 608 23.01 -22.17 -4.30
N GLU A 609 22.17 -22.46 -3.31
CA GLU A 609 21.36 -23.68 -3.25
C GLU A 609 20.25 -23.71 -4.31
N ILE A 610 19.63 -22.56 -4.61
CA ILE A 610 18.60 -22.43 -5.65
C ILE A 610 19.25 -22.56 -7.05
N GLY A 611 20.46 -22.04 -7.23
CA GLY A 611 21.15 -22.02 -8.52
C GLY A 611 20.97 -20.71 -9.30
N GLY A 612 20.41 -19.68 -8.66
CA GLY A 612 20.15 -18.37 -9.23
C GLY A 612 18.75 -18.21 -9.82
N PHE A 613 18.56 -17.18 -10.65
CA PHE A 613 17.32 -17.02 -11.42
C PHE A 613 17.18 -18.15 -12.42
N ASP A 614 15.96 -18.69 -12.55
CA ASP A 614 15.71 -19.84 -13.42
C ASP A 614 15.76 -19.44 -14.90
N GLU A 615 16.64 -20.09 -15.67
CA GLU A 615 16.90 -19.75 -17.07
C GLU A 615 15.70 -20.03 -18.00
N ARG A 616 14.64 -20.71 -17.53
CA ARG A 616 13.37 -20.85 -18.27
C ARG A 616 12.75 -19.51 -18.64
N TYR A 617 13.02 -18.46 -17.87
CA TYR A 617 12.41 -17.13 -18.03
C TYR A 617 13.29 -16.12 -18.78
N VAL A 618 14.34 -16.58 -19.46
CA VAL A 618 15.21 -15.68 -20.26
C VAL A 618 14.38 -14.98 -21.36
N PRO A 619 14.55 -13.65 -21.57
CA PRO A 619 15.54 -12.78 -20.93
C PRO A 619 15.09 -12.09 -19.61
N ALA A 620 13.78 -12.03 -19.32
CA ALA A 620 13.18 -11.39 -18.14
C ALA A 620 11.67 -11.73 -18.01
N TYR A 621 11.06 -11.27 -16.91
CA TYR A 621 9.71 -11.53 -16.39
C TYR A 621 9.49 -12.93 -15.84
N TYR A 622 8.94 -13.01 -14.62
CA TYR A 622 8.71 -14.19 -13.77
C TYR A 622 9.92 -14.77 -13.04
N GLU A 623 11.14 -14.26 -13.28
CA GLU A 623 12.36 -14.67 -12.60
C GLU A 623 12.35 -14.36 -11.10
N ASP A 624 11.83 -13.19 -10.72
CA ASP A 624 11.70 -12.75 -9.33
C ASP A 624 10.60 -13.50 -8.58
N SER A 625 9.48 -13.72 -9.27
CA SER A 625 8.34 -14.50 -8.79
C SER A 625 8.73 -15.96 -8.59
N ASP A 626 9.47 -16.57 -9.53
CA ASP A 626 9.95 -17.95 -9.41
C ASP A 626 10.96 -18.11 -8.28
N LEU A 627 11.90 -17.16 -8.14
CA LEU A 627 12.82 -17.12 -7.02
C LEU A 627 12.06 -17.10 -5.68
N ALA A 628 11.03 -16.26 -5.56
CA ALA A 628 10.19 -16.20 -4.36
C ALA A 628 9.50 -17.54 -4.06
N PHE A 629 9.03 -18.25 -5.09
CA PHE A 629 8.41 -19.57 -4.93
C PHE A 629 9.45 -20.64 -4.53
N GLU A 630 10.66 -20.61 -5.10
CA GLU A 630 11.76 -21.52 -4.74
C GLU A 630 12.26 -21.30 -3.29
N VAL A 631 12.32 -20.05 -2.84
CA VAL A 631 12.61 -19.70 -1.43
C VAL A 631 11.56 -20.31 -0.50
N ARG A 632 10.27 -20.14 -0.82
CA ARG A 632 9.16 -20.68 0.00
C ARG A 632 9.08 -22.20 -0.03
N LYS A 633 9.37 -22.83 -1.17
CA LYS A 633 9.44 -24.29 -1.32
C LYS A 633 10.47 -24.92 -0.36
N ARG A 634 11.53 -24.19 -0.02
CA ARG A 634 12.56 -24.61 0.95
C ARG A 634 12.22 -24.30 2.41
N GLY A 635 11.02 -23.79 2.68
CA GLY A 635 10.54 -23.49 4.03
C GLY A 635 10.93 -22.11 4.56
N TYR A 636 11.51 -21.25 3.72
CA TYR A 636 11.84 -19.88 4.08
C TYR A 636 10.71 -18.90 3.77
N LYS A 637 10.64 -17.80 4.53
CA LYS A 637 9.71 -16.70 4.30
C LYS A 637 10.27 -15.70 3.28
N VAL A 638 9.35 -15.07 2.55
CA VAL A 638 9.59 -13.90 1.68
C VAL A 638 8.88 -12.72 2.31
N VAL A 639 9.62 -11.66 2.66
CA VAL A 639 9.10 -10.60 3.55
C VAL A 639 9.32 -9.20 2.99
N TYR A 640 8.26 -8.41 2.98
CA TYR A 640 8.27 -6.99 2.63
C TYR A 640 8.66 -6.11 3.83
N GLN A 641 9.59 -5.16 3.63
CA GLN A 641 10.07 -4.22 4.63
C GLN A 641 9.70 -2.77 4.27
N PRO A 642 8.63 -2.20 4.86
CA PRO A 642 8.13 -0.87 4.51
C PRO A 642 9.06 0.30 4.84
N LYS A 643 9.99 0.13 5.80
CA LYS A 643 10.96 1.18 6.16
C LYS A 643 12.16 1.24 5.20
N SER A 644 12.38 0.19 4.42
CA SER A 644 13.34 0.22 3.31
C SER A 644 12.62 0.81 2.10
N VAL A 645 12.85 2.10 1.80
CA VAL A 645 12.17 2.79 0.69
C VAL A 645 13.14 3.00 -0.47
N VAL A 646 12.71 2.64 -1.67
CA VAL A 646 13.46 2.84 -2.92
C VAL A 646 12.54 3.50 -3.93
N VAL A 647 13.02 4.60 -4.53
CA VAL A 647 12.37 5.21 -5.70
C VAL A 647 12.79 4.44 -6.93
N HIS A 648 11.86 4.09 -7.82
CA HIS A 648 12.16 3.37 -9.05
C HIS A 648 11.46 4.02 -10.25
N PHE A 649 12.25 4.38 -11.27
CA PHE A 649 11.81 5.15 -12.44
C PHE A 649 11.33 4.24 -13.60
N GLU A 650 10.39 3.35 -13.31
CA GLU A 650 9.88 2.29 -14.20
C GLU A 650 9.74 2.70 -15.69
N GLY A 651 10.25 1.88 -16.60
CA GLY A 651 10.09 2.06 -18.06
C GLY A 651 11.24 2.80 -18.76
N VAL A 652 12.22 3.33 -18.02
CA VAL A 652 13.43 3.97 -18.56
C VAL A 652 14.37 2.95 -19.22
N SER A 653 14.43 1.73 -18.69
CA SER A 653 15.30 0.64 -19.12
C SER A 653 14.67 -0.30 -20.18
N HIS A 654 13.34 -0.38 -20.28
CA HIS A 654 12.67 -1.48 -21.02
C HIS A 654 11.56 -1.10 -22.04
N GLY A 655 11.23 0.17 -22.23
CA GLY A 655 10.22 0.59 -23.24
C GLY A 655 8.77 0.17 -22.91
N THR A 656 7.79 0.81 -23.56
CA THR A 656 6.35 0.71 -23.18
C THR A 656 5.48 -0.15 -24.10
N ASP A 657 6.02 -0.73 -25.17
CA ASP A 657 5.25 -1.53 -26.15
C ASP A 657 5.02 -2.97 -25.69
N THR A 658 3.80 -3.48 -25.86
CA THR A 658 3.38 -4.86 -25.56
C THR A 658 3.23 -5.73 -26.81
N ASN A 659 3.22 -5.13 -28.01
CA ASN A 659 3.12 -5.85 -29.28
C ASN A 659 4.51 -6.14 -29.90
N SER A 660 5.56 -5.51 -29.39
CA SER A 660 6.96 -5.83 -29.68
C SER A 660 7.85 -5.48 -28.47
N GLY A 661 8.95 -6.22 -28.26
CA GLY A 661 9.89 -5.97 -27.15
C GLY A 661 9.80 -6.93 -25.96
N ILE A 662 10.52 -6.61 -24.88
CA ILE A 662 10.77 -7.50 -23.72
C ILE A 662 9.46 -7.92 -23.01
N LYS A 663 8.38 -7.12 -23.08
CA LYS A 663 7.06 -7.45 -22.48
C LYS A 663 6.32 -8.61 -23.16
N SER A 664 6.64 -8.95 -24.41
CA SER A 664 6.06 -10.12 -25.07
C SER A 664 6.43 -11.44 -24.38
N TYR A 665 7.60 -11.50 -23.72
CA TYR A 665 8.03 -12.66 -22.94
C TYR A 665 7.16 -12.89 -21.69
N GLN A 666 6.46 -11.87 -21.18
CA GLN A 666 5.60 -12.01 -20.02
C GLN A 666 4.47 -13.04 -20.25
N VAL A 667 3.89 -13.09 -21.46
CA VAL A 667 2.82 -14.05 -21.78
C VAL A 667 3.36 -15.48 -21.83
N ARG A 668 4.47 -15.69 -22.56
CA ARG A 668 5.12 -17.01 -22.66
C ARG A 668 5.63 -17.50 -21.30
N ASN A 669 6.33 -16.64 -20.56
CA ASN A 669 6.90 -17.00 -19.26
C ASN A 669 5.83 -17.25 -18.20
N LYS A 670 4.64 -16.62 -18.34
CA LYS A 670 3.47 -16.96 -17.52
C LYS A 670 3.06 -18.41 -17.70
N GLU A 671 3.03 -18.92 -18.94
CA GLU A 671 2.66 -20.32 -19.22
C GLU A 671 3.66 -21.30 -18.58
N GLU A 672 4.96 -21.05 -18.74
CA GLU A 672 6.05 -21.82 -18.11
C GLU A 672 5.97 -21.78 -16.58
N PHE A 673 5.61 -20.62 -16.00
CA PHE A 673 5.44 -20.46 -14.57
C PHE A 673 4.22 -21.23 -14.05
N VAL A 674 3.10 -21.15 -14.77
CA VAL A 674 1.87 -21.92 -14.45
C VAL A 674 2.17 -23.40 -14.49
N GLU A 675 2.88 -23.89 -15.51
CA GLU A 675 3.23 -25.30 -15.63
C GLU A 675 4.09 -25.78 -14.45
N LYS A 676 5.14 -25.02 -14.09
CA LYS A 676 6.04 -25.37 -12.99
C LYS A 676 5.35 -25.35 -11.61
N TRP A 677 4.47 -24.38 -11.38
CA TRP A 677 3.88 -24.09 -10.07
C TRP A 677 2.39 -24.42 -9.95
N LYS A 678 1.83 -25.16 -10.92
CA LYS A 678 0.40 -25.45 -11.02
C LYS A 678 -0.24 -25.84 -9.69
N GLU A 679 0.34 -26.83 -9.01
CA GLU A 679 -0.19 -27.34 -7.74
C GLU A 679 -0.15 -26.27 -6.62
N VAL A 680 0.90 -25.46 -6.58
CA VAL A 680 1.04 -24.37 -5.59
C VAL A 680 0.03 -23.27 -5.87
N LEU A 681 -0.13 -22.88 -7.13
CA LEU A 681 -1.09 -21.86 -7.56
C LEU A 681 -2.53 -22.28 -7.26
N GLU A 682 -2.92 -23.50 -7.61
CA GLU A 682 -4.27 -24.03 -7.37
C GLU A 682 -4.59 -24.17 -5.88
N ASN A 683 -3.62 -24.64 -5.07
CA ASN A 683 -3.89 -24.95 -3.66
C ASN A 683 -3.65 -23.77 -2.71
N ARG A 684 -2.71 -22.87 -3.02
CA ARG A 684 -2.19 -21.87 -2.07
C ARG A 684 -2.48 -20.42 -2.47
N HIS A 685 -3.00 -20.15 -3.67
CA HIS A 685 -3.32 -18.80 -4.13
C HIS A 685 -4.82 -18.62 -4.40
N PHE A 686 -5.29 -17.38 -4.41
CA PHE A 686 -6.70 -17.04 -4.63
C PHE A 686 -6.98 -16.71 -6.10
N PRO A 687 -8.26 -16.76 -6.54
CA PRO A 687 -8.68 -16.14 -7.80
C PRO A 687 -8.31 -14.66 -7.86
N ASN A 688 -8.09 -14.15 -9.06
CA ASN A 688 -7.65 -12.78 -9.28
C ASN A 688 -8.60 -11.76 -8.62
N ALA A 689 -8.02 -10.82 -7.87
CA ALA A 689 -8.68 -9.73 -7.15
C ALA A 689 -9.66 -10.16 -6.05
N GLU A 690 -9.71 -11.45 -5.71
CA GLU A 690 -10.52 -11.96 -4.61
C GLU A 690 -9.72 -12.07 -3.32
N HIS A 691 -10.40 -12.00 -2.18
CA HIS A 691 -9.79 -12.22 -0.86
C HIS A 691 -8.52 -11.39 -0.57
N VAL A 692 -8.41 -10.18 -1.13
CA VAL A 692 -7.25 -9.28 -1.01
C VAL A 692 -6.75 -9.11 0.43
N PHE A 693 -7.68 -9.06 1.40
CA PHE A 693 -7.37 -8.98 2.83
C PHE A 693 -6.39 -10.06 3.30
N TRP A 694 -6.54 -11.30 2.82
CA TRP A 694 -5.66 -12.43 3.14
C TRP A 694 -4.49 -12.56 2.16
N ALA A 695 -4.70 -12.23 0.89
CA ALA A 695 -3.67 -12.36 -0.14
C ALA A 695 -2.48 -11.42 0.12
N ARG A 696 -2.74 -10.16 0.54
CA ARG A 696 -1.73 -9.10 0.69
C ARG A 696 -0.65 -9.32 1.74
N ASP A 697 -0.89 -10.23 2.69
CA ASP A 697 0.00 -10.53 3.82
C ASP A 697 0.10 -12.05 4.11
N ARG A 698 -0.31 -12.88 3.12
CA ARG A 698 -0.33 -14.35 3.17
C ARG A 698 -0.98 -14.91 4.46
N SER A 699 -2.07 -14.30 4.89
CA SER A 699 -2.75 -14.65 6.15
C SER A 699 -3.92 -15.63 6.00
N ARG A 700 -4.09 -16.27 4.83
CA ARG A 700 -5.18 -17.25 4.57
C ARG A 700 -5.31 -18.32 5.66
N ASP A 701 -4.19 -18.88 6.09
CA ASP A 701 -4.14 -19.97 7.06
C ASP A 701 -3.94 -19.47 8.51
N LYS A 702 -3.93 -18.14 8.73
CA LYS A 702 -3.70 -17.51 10.03
C LYS A 702 -5.02 -17.01 10.61
N LYS A 703 -5.21 -17.18 11.92
CA LYS A 703 -6.33 -16.54 12.61
C LYS A 703 -6.09 -15.05 12.81
N THR A 704 -7.12 -14.24 12.58
CA THR A 704 -7.02 -12.78 12.70
C THR A 704 -7.51 -12.30 14.06
N ILE A 705 -6.67 -11.56 14.77
CA ILE A 705 -6.99 -10.91 16.04
C ILE A 705 -6.95 -9.39 15.90
N VAL A 706 -8.02 -8.71 16.32
CA VAL A 706 -8.08 -7.25 16.43
C VAL A 706 -7.95 -6.85 17.89
N VAL A 707 -6.87 -6.16 18.22
CA VAL A 707 -6.61 -5.62 19.55
C VAL A 707 -7.06 -4.16 19.60
N ILE A 708 -7.90 -3.80 20.57
CA ILE A 708 -8.40 -2.44 20.75
C ILE A 708 -7.97 -1.91 22.12
N ASP A 709 -7.33 -0.74 22.14
CA ASP A 709 -6.92 -0.02 23.36
C ASP A 709 -7.11 1.50 23.20
N HIS A 710 -6.87 2.27 24.25
CA HIS A 710 -7.07 3.72 24.27
C HIS A 710 -6.21 4.46 23.23
N TYR A 711 -4.96 4.05 23.04
CA TYR A 711 -4.00 4.60 22.08
C TYR A 711 -2.88 3.59 21.84
N VAL A 712 -2.04 3.82 20.81
CA VAL A 712 -0.86 2.97 20.52
C VAL A 712 -0.01 2.80 21.80
N PRO A 713 0.24 1.58 22.31
CA PRO A 713 0.77 1.38 23.66
C PRO A 713 2.13 2.06 23.85
N GLN A 714 2.18 3.01 24.77
CA GLN A 714 3.41 3.70 25.16
C GLN A 714 4.08 2.89 26.29
N TYR A 715 4.69 1.76 25.91
CA TYR A 715 5.13 0.69 26.81
C TYR A 715 6.14 1.11 27.90
N ASP A 716 6.79 2.28 27.75
CA ASP A 716 7.74 2.86 28.69
C ASP A 716 7.11 3.91 29.64
N LYS A 717 5.79 4.15 29.57
CA LYS A 717 5.09 5.17 30.37
C LYS A 717 4.14 4.64 31.43
N ASP A 718 3.47 3.52 31.17
CA ASP A 718 2.55 2.91 32.13
C ASP A 718 2.48 1.38 32.01
N ALA A 719 2.13 0.74 33.12
CA ALA A 719 2.02 -0.72 33.21
C ALA A 719 0.98 -1.32 32.26
N GLY A 720 -0.14 -0.62 32.02
CA GLY A 720 -1.18 -1.08 31.12
C GLY A 720 -0.68 -1.13 29.68
N SER A 721 -0.03 -0.06 29.21
CA SER A 721 0.60 -0.01 27.89
C SER A 721 1.71 -1.05 27.73
N ARG A 722 2.53 -1.28 28.77
CA ARG A 722 3.56 -2.34 28.75
C ARG A 722 2.94 -3.73 28.58
N THR A 723 1.85 -4.00 29.32
CA THR A 723 1.09 -5.25 29.20
C THR A 723 0.55 -5.42 27.78
N THR A 724 -0.18 -4.42 27.26
CA THR A 724 -0.77 -4.48 25.91
C THR A 724 0.30 -4.73 24.84
N TYR A 725 1.45 -4.05 24.91
CA TYR A 725 2.58 -4.27 24.00
C TYR A 725 3.14 -5.70 24.07
N GLN A 726 3.29 -6.26 25.27
CA GLN A 726 3.79 -7.62 25.45
C GLN A 726 2.81 -8.67 24.89
N TYR A 727 1.50 -8.50 25.09
CA TYR A 727 0.50 -9.39 24.50
C TYR A 727 0.41 -9.25 22.97
N LEU A 728 0.55 -8.04 22.43
CA LEU A 728 0.66 -7.83 20.98
C LEU A 728 1.84 -8.62 20.38
N LYS A 729 3.01 -8.56 21.03
CA LYS A 729 4.18 -9.36 20.64
C LYS A 729 3.90 -10.86 20.75
N LEU A 730 3.28 -11.30 21.83
CA LEU A 730 2.91 -12.70 22.04
C LEU A 730 1.97 -13.21 20.96
N PHE A 731 0.95 -12.43 20.57
CA PHE A 731 0.00 -12.82 19.53
C PHE A 731 0.70 -13.00 18.17
N VAL A 732 1.68 -12.15 17.84
CA VAL A 732 2.52 -12.35 16.64
C VAL A 732 3.35 -13.63 16.76
N GLU A 733 3.95 -13.89 17.92
CA GLU A 733 4.76 -15.11 18.16
C GLU A 733 3.92 -16.40 18.12
N MET A 734 2.64 -16.32 18.48
CA MET A 734 1.69 -17.40 18.30
C MET A 734 1.36 -17.67 16.82
N GLY A 735 1.71 -16.77 15.90
CA GLY A 735 1.45 -16.91 14.46
C GLY A 735 0.15 -16.24 13.99
N LEU A 736 -0.51 -15.44 14.84
CA LEU A 736 -1.75 -14.76 14.50
C LEU A 736 -1.52 -13.59 13.53
N ASN A 737 -2.52 -13.28 12.71
CA ASN A 737 -2.58 -12.03 11.96
C ASN A 737 -3.12 -10.93 12.88
N VAL A 738 -2.22 -10.06 13.37
CA VAL A 738 -2.55 -9.08 14.40
C VAL A 738 -2.84 -7.71 13.79
N LYS A 739 -4.01 -7.16 14.10
CA LYS A 739 -4.42 -5.78 13.78
C LYS A 739 -4.60 -5.00 15.08
N PHE A 740 -4.21 -3.73 15.11
CA PHE A 740 -4.35 -2.87 16.29
C PHE A 740 -5.17 -1.62 15.99
N ILE A 741 -6.11 -1.28 16.89
CA ILE A 741 -6.89 -0.03 16.87
C ILE A 741 -6.63 0.72 18.18
N GLY A 742 -6.03 1.90 18.07
CA GLY A 742 -6.10 2.89 19.14
C GLY A 742 -7.39 3.69 19.00
N ASP A 743 -8.20 3.82 20.05
CA ASP A 743 -9.47 4.58 20.06
C ASP A 743 -9.30 6.05 19.61
N ASN A 744 -8.06 6.52 19.68
CA ASN A 744 -7.64 7.85 19.36
C ASN A 744 -7.17 8.03 17.90
N PHE A 745 -7.00 6.93 17.15
CA PHE A 745 -6.57 6.82 15.75
C PHE A 745 -5.29 7.61 15.41
N TYR A 746 -4.46 7.88 16.42
CA TYR A 746 -3.26 8.71 16.27
C TYR A 746 -2.02 7.85 16.05
N LYS A 747 -1.24 8.21 15.03
CA LYS A 747 0.05 7.60 14.73
C LYS A 747 1.15 8.26 15.57
N ASP A 748 1.40 7.74 16.76
CA ASP A 748 2.61 8.08 17.51
C ASP A 748 3.80 7.33 16.91
N GLU A 749 4.54 7.99 16.02
CA GLU A 749 5.55 7.36 15.13
C GLU A 749 6.56 6.50 15.91
N ARG A 750 6.94 6.91 17.13
CA ARG A 750 7.91 6.18 17.97
C ARG A 750 7.42 4.77 18.35
N TYR A 751 6.15 4.65 18.72
CA TYR A 751 5.57 3.38 19.17
C TYR A 751 4.89 2.63 18.03
N CYS A 752 4.28 3.35 17.08
CA CYS A 752 3.64 2.78 15.89
C CYS A 752 4.65 2.03 15.03
N SER A 753 5.79 2.67 14.73
CA SER A 753 6.89 2.03 13.99
C SER A 753 7.33 0.73 14.66
N LYS A 754 7.33 0.66 15.99
CA LYS A 754 7.75 -0.55 16.69
C LYS A 754 6.77 -1.70 16.47
N LEU A 755 5.46 -1.44 16.52
CA LEU A 755 4.42 -2.44 16.22
C LEU A 755 4.45 -2.87 14.75
N GLU A 756 4.57 -1.92 13.83
CA GLU A 756 4.67 -2.16 12.39
C GLU A 756 5.87 -3.07 12.05
N GLN A 757 7.02 -2.87 12.73
CA GLN A 757 8.21 -3.71 12.60
C GLN A 757 8.11 -5.06 13.33
N LEU A 758 7.05 -5.30 14.12
CA LEU A 758 6.65 -6.63 14.57
C LEU A 758 5.73 -7.33 13.56
N GLY A 759 5.26 -6.62 12.53
CA GLY A 759 4.28 -7.11 11.56
C GLY A 759 2.83 -6.90 11.97
N ILE A 760 2.57 -5.93 12.85
CA ILE A 760 1.24 -5.56 13.29
C ILE A 760 0.73 -4.39 12.44
N GLU A 761 -0.45 -4.54 11.84
CA GLU A 761 -1.10 -3.46 11.11
C GLU A 761 -1.83 -2.54 12.09
N VAL A 762 -1.36 -1.28 12.20
CA VAL A 762 -1.92 -0.28 13.10
C VAL A 762 -2.90 0.61 12.34
N LEU A 763 -4.18 0.56 12.68
CA LEU A 763 -5.23 1.33 11.99
C LEU A 763 -5.28 2.76 12.56
N TYR A 764 -4.64 3.70 11.87
CA TYR A 764 -4.54 5.12 12.24
C TYR A 764 -5.03 6.07 11.13
N GLY A 765 -5.21 7.34 11.47
CA GLY A 765 -5.51 8.41 10.51
C GLY A 765 -7.00 8.77 10.41
N ASP A 766 -7.26 9.88 9.72
CA ASP A 766 -8.59 10.51 9.66
C ASP A 766 -9.66 9.62 9.01
N TRP A 767 -9.27 8.79 8.04
CA TRP A 767 -10.19 7.85 7.41
C TRP A 767 -10.71 6.83 8.44
N TYR A 768 -9.82 6.16 9.17
CA TYR A 768 -10.18 5.17 10.19
C TYR A 768 -10.96 5.79 11.35
N LEU A 769 -10.57 6.99 11.79
CA LEU A 769 -11.32 7.75 12.81
C LEU A 769 -12.81 7.91 12.44
N ARG A 770 -13.11 8.12 11.15
CA ARG A 770 -14.48 8.30 10.66
C ARG A 770 -15.14 6.99 10.24
N GLN A 771 -14.38 6.01 9.79
CA GLN A 771 -14.86 4.84 9.06
C GLN A 771 -14.50 3.49 9.69
N TYR A 772 -13.96 3.43 10.91
CA TYR A 772 -13.61 2.16 11.57
C TYR A 772 -14.80 1.19 11.64
N LYS A 773 -16.03 1.71 11.80
CA LYS A 773 -17.26 0.91 11.80
C LYS A 773 -17.50 0.22 10.47
N GLU A 774 -17.27 0.92 9.36
CA GLU A 774 -17.38 0.31 8.03
C GLU A 774 -16.26 -0.67 7.78
N TRP A 775 -15.03 -0.35 8.21
CA TRP A 775 -13.93 -1.32 8.15
C TRP A 775 -14.27 -2.62 8.90
N ILE A 776 -14.83 -2.55 10.12
CA ILE A 776 -15.27 -3.73 10.88
C ILE A 776 -16.41 -4.46 10.16
N LYS A 777 -17.37 -3.78 9.54
CA LYS A 777 -18.44 -4.44 8.78
C LYS A 777 -17.91 -5.17 7.54
N THR A 778 -16.99 -4.55 6.81
CA THR A 778 -16.39 -5.11 5.59
C THR A 778 -15.49 -6.32 5.89
N HIS A 779 -14.79 -6.30 7.03
CA HIS A 779 -13.83 -7.34 7.40
C HIS A 779 -14.30 -8.26 8.53
N GLY A 780 -15.50 -8.05 9.08
CA GLY A 780 -15.97 -8.68 10.31
C GLY A 780 -16.04 -10.20 10.26
N GLN A 781 -16.26 -10.77 9.08
CA GLN A 781 -16.26 -12.23 8.85
C GLN A 781 -14.86 -12.84 8.76
N LYS A 782 -13.83 -11.99 8.63
CA LYS A 782 -12.42 -12.38 8.56
C LYS A 782 -11.70 -12.21 9.90
N ILE A 783 -12.40 -11.70 10.93
CA ILE A 783 -11.87 -11.50 12.27
C ILE A 783 -12.31 -12.68 13.12
N ASP A 784 -11.35 -13.45 13.64
CA ASP A 784 -11.62 -14.60 14.51
C ASP A 784 -11.69 -14.19 15.98
N TYR A 785 -10.87 -13.21 16.37
CA TYR A 785 -10.75 -12.76 17.75
C TYR A 785 -10.77 -11.24 17.87
N VAL A 786 -11.41 -10.72 18.91
CA VAL A 786 -11.27 -9.32 19.32
C VAL A 786 -10.81 -9.26 20.76
N TYR A 787 -9.66 -8.62 20.98
CA TYR A 787 -9.08 -8.42 22.31
C TYR A 787 -9.29 -6.97 22.75
N LEU A 788 -10.27 -6.77 23.63
CA LEU A 788 -10.70 -5.48 24.14
C LEU A 788 -9.97 -5.14 25.45
N ASN A 789 -9.33 -3.97 25.50
CA ASN A 789 -8.65 -3.48 26.69
C ASN A 789 -9.41 -2.31 27.32
N ARG A 790 -9.39 -2.27 28.66
CA ARG A 790 -9.88 -1.17 29.52
C ARG A 790 -11.40 -0.94 29.43
N PRO A 791 -12.10 -0.75 30.57
CA PRO A 791 -13.57 -0.68 30.56
C PRO A 791 -14.13 0.51 29.77
N HIS A 792 -13.55 1.71 29.93
CA HIS A 792 -14.02 2.93 29.28
C HIS A 792 -13.79 2.97 27.76
N ILE A 793 -12.95 2.10 27.22
CA ILE A 793 -12.73 1.94 25.78
C ILE A 793 -13.62 0.83 25.27
N SER A 794 -13.51 -0.35 25.88
CA SER A 794 -14.22 -1.58 25.47
C SER A 794 -15.73 -1.38 25.31
N ILE A 795 -16.35 -0.60 26.21
CA ILE A 795 -17.80 -0.34 26.18
C ILE A 795 -18.27 0.37 24.91
N LYS A 796 -17.40 1.13 24.23
CA LYS A 796 -17.71 1.82 22.98
C LYS A 796 -17.79 0.87 21.78
N TYR A 797 -17.12 -0.29 21.86
CA TYR A 797 -16.90 -1.20 20.74
C TYR A 797 -17.71 -2.49 20.85
N ILE A 798 -17.89 -3.03 22.07
CA ILE A 798 -18.37 -4.40 22.28
C ILE A 798 -19.70 -4.70 21.58
N ASP A 799 -20.70 -3.81 21.68
CA ASP A 799 -22.01 -4.02 21.05
C ASP A 799 -21.94 -3.99 19.53
N PHE A 800 -21.09 -3.12 18.98
CA PHE A 800 -20.92 -3.02 17.55
C PHE A 800 -20.21 -4.26 16.99
N ILE A 801 -19.20 -4.76 17.70
CA ILE A 801 -18.45 -5.96 17.33
C ILE A 801 -19.34 -7.20 17.40
N LYS A 802 -20.09 -7.39 18.49
CA LYS A 802 -21.06 -8.51 18.62
C LYS A 802 -22.10 -8.50 17.51
N LYS A 803 -22.50 -7.32 17.04
CA LYS A 803 -23.53 -7.17 16.00
C LYS A 803 -23.01 -7.48 14.59
N HIS A 804 -21.72 -7.21 14.32
CA HIS A 804 -21.19 -7.18 12.96
C HIS A 804 -20.06 -8.20 12.69
N THR A 805 -19.66 -8.97 13.70
CA THR A 805 -18.60 -9.98 13.58
C THR A 805 -19.07 -11.27 14.25
N ASN A 806 -18.47 -12.40 13.84
CA ASN A 806 -18.58 -13.68 14.55
C ASN A 806 -17.35 -13.94 15.43
N ALA A 807 -16.54 -12.90 15.68
CA ALA A 807 -15.30 -13.00 16.42
C ALA A 807 -15.57 -13.34 17.87
N ARG A 808 -14.73 -14.20 18.46
CA ARG A 808 -14.74 -14.45 19.90
C ARG A 808 -14.16 -13.22 20.61
N ILE A 809 -14.91 -12.66 21.54
CA ILE A 809 -14.57 -11.42 22.23
C ILE A 809 -13.89 -11.75 23.56
N LEU A 810 -12.63 -11.32 23.67
CA LEU A 810 -11.83 -11.42 24.88
C LEU A 810 -11.72 -10.03 25.51
N TYR A 811 -12.04 -9.91 26.78
CA TYR A 811 -11.96 -8.65 27.52
C TYR A 811 -10.88 -8.70 28.59
N TYR A 812 -9.89 -7.83 28.48
CA TYR A 812 -8.86 -7.62 29.50
C TYR A 812 -9.13 -6.35 30.31
N GLY A 813 -9.52 -6.54 31.58
CA GLY A 813 -9.96 -5.44 32.43
C GLY A 813 -8.83 -4.58 33.02
N HIS A 814 -7.59 -5.07 33.01
CA HIS A 814 -6.43 -4.55 33.76
C HIS A 814 -6.61 -4.51 35.29
N ASP A 815 -7.69 -3.91 35.79
CA ASP A 815 -8.09 -3.92 37.20
C ASP A 815 -9.60 -3.67 37.33
N LEU A 816 -10.18 -4.02 38.48
CA LEU A 816 -11.58 -3.71 38.79
C LEU A 816 -11.68 -2.29 39.35
N HIS A 817 -12.10 -1.34 38.53
CA HIS A 817 -12.21 0.07 38.88
C HIS A 817 -13.18 0.28 40.03
N TYR A 818 -14.34 -0.40 40.01
CA TYR A 818 -15.31 -0.26 41.11
C TYR A 818 -14.72 -0.74 42.43
N LEU A 819 -13.94 -1.83 42.43
CA LEU A 819 -13.36 -2.41 43.64
C LEU A 819 -12.29 -1.47 44.21
N ARG A 820 -11.42 -0.93 43.33
CA ARG A 820 -10.39 0.04 43.68
C ARG A 820 -10.97 1.29 44.32
N GLU A 821 -11.96 1.90 43.68
CA GLU A 821 -12.60 3.12 44.18
C GLU A 821 -13.42 2.87 45.46
N SER A 822 -14.05 1.69 45.60
CA SER A 822 -14.75 1.31 46.84
C SER A 822 -13.78 1.21 48.02
N ARG A 823 -12.63 0.56 47.85
CA ARG A 823 -11.59 0.47 48.88
C ARG A 823 -11.01 1.85 49.24
N GLU A 824 -10.79 2.72 48.25
CA GLU A 824 -10.33 4.09 48.51
C GLU A 824 -11.39 4.91 49.26
N TYR A 825 -12.68 4.73 48.94
CA TYR A 825 -13.77 5.31 49.71
C TYR A 825 -13.77 4.81 51.16
N GLU A 826 -13.56 3.52 51.40
CA GLU A 826 -13.53 2.96 52.76
C GLU A 826 -12.46 3.63 53.63
N LEU A 827 -11.32 4.03 53.04
CA LEU A 827 -10.22 4.72 53.70
C LEU A 827 -10.45 6.23 53.83
N THR A 828 -10.81 6.89 52.73
CA THR A 828 -10.87 8.37 52.64
C THR A 828 -12.22 8.95 53.04
N LYS A 829 -13.27 8.12 53.03
CA LYS A 829 -14.68 8.47 53.21
C LYS A 829 -15.18 9.54 52.23
N ASN A 830 -14.54 9.72 51.06
CA ASN A 830 -14.95 10.69 50.04
C ASN A 830 -16.20 10.20 49.25
N PRO A 831 -17.37 10.84 49.39
CA PRO A 831 -18.61 10.36 48.75
C PRO A 831 -18.57 10.33 47.22
N ALA A 832 -17.72 11.13 46.59
CA ALA A 832 -17.57 11.13 45.13
C ALA A 832 -17.03 9.80 44.60
N LEU A 833 -16.15 9.14 45.35
CA LEU A 833 -15.58 7.83 45.00
C LEU A 833 -16.62 6.72 45.09
N LEU A 834 -17.54 6.77 46.07
CA LEU A 834 -18.61 5.80 46.17
C LEU A 834 -19.58 5.88 44.98
N ALA A 835 -19.96 7.10 44.59
CA ALA A 835 -20.81 7.31 43.42
C ALA A 835 -20.12 6.86 42.12
N SER A 836 -18.84 7.18 41.95
CA SER A 836 -18.02 6.76 40.80
C SER A 836 -17.85 5.23 40.74
N SER A 837 -17.60 4.58 41.89
CA SER A 837 -17.52 3.12 41.99
C SER A 837 -18.79 2.43 41.51
N HIS A 838 -19.98 2.95 41.87
CA HIS A 838 -21.25 2.40 41.39
C HIS A 838 -21.40 2.50 39.87
N GLU A 839 -20.92 3.59 39.25
CA GLU A 839 -20.96 3.76 37.79
C GLU A 839 -19.98 2.81 37.08
N TRP A 840 -18.75 2.67 37.59
CA TRP A 840 -17.79 1.69 37.08
C TRP A 840 -18.32 0.27 37.18
N LYS A 841 -18.98 -0.07 38.29
CA LYS A 841 -19.54 -1.41 38.49
C LYS A 841 -20.52 -1.78 37.38
N LYS A 842 -21.37 -0.83 36.95
CA LYS A 842 -22.30 -1.05 35.83
C LYS A 842 -21.56 -1.36 34.53
N ILE A 843 -20.58 -0.52 34.18
CA ILE A 843 -19.80 -0.67 32.94
C ILE A 843 -19.03 -2.00 32.94
N GLU A 844 -18.33 -2.30 34.03
CA GLU A 844 -17.51 -3.51 34.14
C GLU A 844 -18.36 -4.78 34.13
N HIS A 845 -19.51 -4.78 34.83
CA HIS A 845 -20.46 -5.89 34.80
C HIS A 845 -21.04 -6.12 33.39
N GLU A 846 -21.41 -5.06 32.69
CA GLU A 846 -21.92 -5.14 31.32
C GLU A 846 -20.89 -5.74 30.35
N LEU A 847 -19.61 -5.37 30.50
CA LEU A 847 -18.52 -5.95 29.70
C LEU A 847 -18.29 -7.43 30.01
N ILE A 848 -18.31 -7.80 31.29
CA ILE A 848 -18.16 -9.19 31.74
C ILE A 848 -19.29 -10.07 31.21
N GLU A 849 -20.53 -9.56 31.20
CA GLU A 849 -21.70 -10.28 30.69
C GLU A 849 -21.65 -10.44 29.17
N LYS A 850 -21.09 -9.47 28.46
CA LYS A 850 -21.06 -9.45 26.98
C LYS A 850 -19.85 -10.17 26.38
N ALA A 851 -18.72 -10.26 27.08
CA ALA A 851 -17.51 -10.92 26.58
C ALA A 851 -17.58 -12.44 26.68
N ASP A 852 -16.94 -13.15 25.74
CA ASP A 852 -16.87 -14.61 25.74
C ASP A 852 -15.80 -15.14 26.70
N VAL A 853 -14.72 -14.37 26.87
CA VAL A 853 -13.60 -14.67 27.78
C VAL A 853 -13.21 -13.42 28.53
N ILE A 854 -12.99 -13.55 29.84
CA ILE A 854 -12.64 -12.43 30.71
C ILE A 854 -11.26 -12.69 31.30
N TYR A 855 -10.38 -11.69 31.17
CA TYR A 855 -9.03 -11.73 31.69
C TYR A 855 -8.78 -10.61 32.69
N TYR A 856 -8.13 -10.97 33.79
CA TYR A 856 -7.59 -10.04 34.78
C TYR A 856 -6.20 -10.50 35.23
N PRO A 857 -5.37 -9.59 35.78
CA PRO A 857 -3.99 -9.92 36.11
C PRO A 857 -3.82 -10.84 37.33
N SER A 858 -4.83 -11.00 38.18
CA SER A 858 -4.70 -11.82 39.38
C SER A 858 -6.00 -12.56 39.74
N TYR A 859 -5.84 -13.61 40.56
CA TYR A 859 -6.97 -14.37 41.10
C TYR A 859 -7.87 -13.54 42.02
N VAL A 860 -7.40 -12.42 42.57
CA VAL A 860 -8.21 -11.55 43.42
C VAL A 860 -9.37 -10.95 42.62
N GLU A 861 -9.09 -10.40 41.44
CA GLU A 861 -10.14 -9.87 40.55
C GLU A 861 -11.03 -11.01 40.06
N ILE A 862 -10.47 -12.16 39.68
CA ILE A 862 -11.25 -13.30 39.21
C ILE A 862 -12.23 -13.80 40.27
N ASN A 863 -11.78 -13.95 41.52
CA ASN A 863 -12.65 -14.35 42.63
C ASN A 863 -13.76 -13.33 42.88
N GLU A 864 -13.45 -12.03 42.75
CA GLU A 864 -14.46 -10.98 42.86
C GLU A 864 -15.49 -11.04 41.71
N VAL A 865 -15.05 -11.24 40.46
CA VAL A 865 -15.93 -11.43 39.30
C VAL A 865 -16.83 -12.66 39.49
N LYS A 866 -16.27 -13.78 39.96
CA LYS A 866 -16.98 -15.04 40.18
C LYS A 866 -18.09 -14.95 41.25
N LYS A 867 -18.03 -13.99 42.17
CA LYS A 867 -19.13 -13.74 43.14
C LYS A 867 -20.42 -13.30 42.47
N TYR A 868 -20.32 -12.51 41.39
CA TYR A 868 -21.47 -11.99 40.66
C TYR A 868 -21.77 -12.80 39.40
N PHE A 869 -20.74 -13.38 38.77
CA PHE A 869 -20.84 -14.14 37.53
C PHE A 869 -20.18 -15.53 37.67
N PRO A 870 -20.77 -16.47 38.42
CA PRO A 870 -20.14 -17.77 38.73
C PRO A 870 -19.84 -18.60 37.48
N HIS A 871 -20.68 -18.49 36.45
CA HIS A 871 -20.56 -19.19 35.17
C HIS A 871 -19.72 -18.45 34.11
N SER A 872 -19.20 -17.27 34.40
CA SER A 872 -18.33 -16.54 33.46
C SER A 872 -17.04 -17.31 33.16
N HIS A 873 -16.50 -17.19 31.94
CA HIS A 873 -15.20 -17.76 31.59
C HIS A 873 -14.07 -16.78 31.95
N ALA A 874 -13.94 -16.50 33.25
CA ALA A 874 -12.95 -15.58 33.79
C ALA A 874 -11.67 -16.31 34.23
N LYS A 875 -10.50 -15.89 33.71
CA LYS A 875 -9.18 -16.47 34.00
C LYS A 875 -8.18 -15.39 34.42
N ALA A 876 -7.30 -15.73 35.36
CA ALA A 876 -6.16 -14.89 35.68
C ALA A 876 -5.07 -15.10 34.62
N ILE A 877 -4.53 -14.03 34.06
CA ILE A 877 -3.39 -14.06 33.14
C ILE A 877 -2.29 -13.14 33.64
N PRO A 878 -1.00 -13.47 33.49
CA PRO A 878 0.08 -12.60 33.93
C PRO A 878 0.04 -11.22 33.25
N ALA A 879 0.19 -10.14 34.01
CA ALA A 879 0.29 -8.79 33.45
C ALA A 879 1.62 -8.55 32.70
N TYR A 880 2.65 -9.30 33.07
CA TYR A 880 3.99 -9.15 32.49
C TYR A 880 4.50 -10.50 31.98
N ILE A 881 5.14 -10.46 30.81
CA ILE A 881 5.75 -11.63 30.17
C ILE A 881 7.26 -11.44 30.15
N PHE A 882 7.99 -12.45 30.59
CA PHE A 882 9.44 -12.44 30.75
C PHE A 882 10.08 -13.70 30.14
N ASP A 883 10.82 -13.54 29.03
CA ASP A 883 11.53 -14.64 28.37
C ASP A 883 12.95 -14.79 28.91
N GLN A 884 13.29 -15.96 29.45
CA GLN A 884 14.56 -16.19 30.15
C GLN A 884 15.82 -16.14 29.30
N LYS A 885 15.72 -16.22 27.97
CA LYS A 885 16.88 -16.38 27.07
C LYS A 885 17.91 -15.24 27.17
N LYS A 886 17.63 -14.15 27.90
CA LYS A 886 18.45 -12.94 27.92
C LYS A 886 19.15 -12.59 29.24
N VAL A 887 18.81 -13.20 30.38
CA VAL A 887 19.37 -12.75 31.66
C VAL A 887 20.42 -13.73 32.18
N GLU A 888 21.69 -13.34 32.06
CA GLU A 888 22.76 -13.99 32.79
C GLU A 888 22.71 -13.59 34.27
N ALA A 889 22.73 -14.59 35.15
CA ALA A 889 22.75 -14.35 36.58
C ALA A 889 24.08 -13.72 36.99
N THR A 890 24.03 -12.52 37.55
CA THR A 890 25.21 -11.86 38.12
C THR A 890 25.57 -12.52 39.45
N GLY A 891 26.86 -12.79 39.67
CA GLY A 891 27.31 -13.48 40.88
C GLY A 891 27.14 -12.64 42.15
N PHE A 892 27.04 -13.31 43.30
CA PHE A 892 26.89 -12.68 44.63
C PHE A 892 27.94 -11.58 44.90
N GLU A 893 29.20 -11.81 44.52
CA GLU A 893 30.32 -10.88 44.74
C GLU A 893 30.25 -9.60 43.89
N GLN A 894 29.59 -9.67 42.75
CA GLN A 894 29.47 -8.56 41.80
C GLN A 894 28.34 -7.59 42.20
N ARG A 895 27.39 -8.05 43.03
CA ARG A 895 26.27 -7.27 43.53
C ARG A 895 26.54 -6.72 44.92
N LYS A 896 26.28 -5.43 45.14
CA LYS A 896 26.34 -4.74 46.44
C LYS A 896 25.17 -3.77 46.56
N HIS A 897 24.79 -3.40 47.78
CA HIS A 897 23.80 -2.36 48.07
C HIS A 897 22.33 -2.82 47.90
N LEU A 898 21.41 -1.93 48.28
CA LEU A 898 19.96 -2.13 48.24
C LEU A 898 19.32 -1.32 47.11
N LEU A 899 18.23 -1.83 46.54
CA LEU A 899 17.47 -1.18 45.48
C LEU A 899 15.97 -1.09 45.82
N PHE A 900 15.39 0.08 45.56
CA PHE A 900 13.95 0.27 45.44
C PHE A 900 13.65 0.88 44.07
N VAL A 901 12.70 0.27 43.36
CA VAL A 901 12.21 0.77 42.07
C VAL A 901 10.75 1.20 42.22
N GLY A 902 10.40 2.39 41.72
CA GLY A 902 9.00 2.80 41.65
C GLY A 902 8.78 4.22 41.16
N GLY A 903 7.83 4.40 40.23
CA GLY A 903 7.39 5.72 39.80
C GLY A 903 6.66 6.46 40.94
N PHE A 904 7.06 7.70 41.20
CA PHE A 904 6.53 8.49 42.33
C PHE A 904 5.25 9.28 42.01
N GLY A 905 4.67 9.06 40.83
CA GLY A 905 3.26 9.42 40.57
C GLY A 905 2.28 8.56 41.36
N HIS A 906 2.72 7.39 41.84
CA HIS A 906 1.91 6.48 42.64
C HIS A 906 2.21 6.67 44.14
N LYS A 907 1.25 7.26 44.87
CA LYS A 907 1.42 7.65 46.29
C LYS A 907 1.95 6.52 47.21
N PRO A 908 1.54 5.25 47.08
CA PRO A 908 2.12 4.15 47.87
C PRO A 908 3.65 4.02 47.80
N ASN A 909 4.28 4.39 46.69
CA ASN A 909 5.74 4.31 46.56
C ASN A 909 6.44 5.39 47.41
N ILE A 910 5.83 6.58 47.52
CA ILE A 910 6.34 7.66 48.38
C ILE A 910 6.31 7.20 49.84
N ASP A 911 5.16 6.66 50.27
CA ASP A 911 4.97 6.15 51.62
C ASP A 911 5.96 5.04 51.98
N ALA A 912 6.17 4.09 51.06
CA ALA A 912 7.10 2.97 51.24
C ALA A 912 8.54 3.44 51.45
N VAL A 913 9.03 4.35 50.61
CA VAL A 913 10.41 4.87 50.74
C VAL A 913 10.58 5.65 52.03
N LEU A 914 9.63 6.51 52.38
CA LEU A 914 9.70 7.29 53.62
C LEU A 914 9.66 6.40 54.86
N TRP A 915 8.78 5.40 54.90
CA TRP A 915 8.69 4.45 56.01
C TRP A 915 9.98 3.63 56.13
N PHE A 916 10.50 3.10 55.02
CA PHE A 916 11.73 2.34 55.01
C PHE A 916 12.93 3.16 55.48
N VAL A 917 13.13 4.36 54.93
CA VAL A 917 14.27 5.22 55.29
C VAL A 917 14.20 5.68 56.74
N LYS A 918 13.01 5.93 57.27
CA LYS A 918 12.84 6.45 58.63
C LYS A 918 12.94 5.36 59.70
N GLU A 919 12.30 4.21 59.50
CA GLU A 919 12.09 3.21 60.56
C GLU A 919 12.98 1.96 60.38
N ILE A 920 13.30 1.55 59.14
CA ILE A 920 13.97 0.27 58.84
C ILE A 920 15.45 0.46 58.50
N PHE A 921 15.75 1.38 57.59
CA PHE A 921 17.10 1.62 57.06
C PHE A 921 18.15 1.95 58.14
N PRO A 922 17.84 2.72 59.21
CA PRO A 922 18.81 2.96 60.28
C PRO A 922 19.28 1.68 60.98
N LEU A 923 18.39 0.69 61.12
CA LEU A 923 18.72 -0.61 61.72
C LEU A 923 19.67 -1.42 60.82
N ILE A 924 19.52 -1.30 59.50
CA ILE A 924 20.40 -1.96 58.52
C ILE A 924 21.77 -1.29 58.49
N VAL A 925 21.83 0.05 58.44
CA VAL A 925 23.09 0.82 58.44
C VAL A 925 23.91 0.55 59.72
N ALA A 926 23.25 0.34 60.86
CA ALA A 926 23.93 -0.03 62.11
C ALA A 926 24.68 -1.38 62.04
N LYS A 927 24.28 -2.27 61.12
CA LYS A 927 24.93 -3.58 60.88
C LYS A 927 25.86 -3.56 59.66
N ILE A 928 25.52 -2.80 58.63
CA ILE A 928 26.26 -2.69 57.37
C ILE A 928 26.52 -1.20 57.05
N PRO A 929 27.56 -0.57 57.63
CA PRO A 929 27.74 0.89 57.55
C PRO A 929 27.94 1.44 56.13
N ASP A 930 28.59 0.67 55.25
CA ASP A 930 28.90 1.08 53.88
C ASP A 930 27.75 0.80 52.87
N ILE A 931 26.58 0.40 53.37
CA ILE A 931 25.44 0.08 52.50
C ILE A 931 24.88 1.35 51.85
N ILE A 932 24.56 1.24 50.56
CA ILE A 932 23.90 2.30 49.80
C ILE A 932 22.48 1.82 49.51
N PHE A 933 21.51 2.73 49.55
CA PHE A 933 20.15 2.49 49.13
C PHE A 933 19.85 3.32 47.88
N TYR A 934 19.69 2.64 46.75
CA TYR A 934 19.30 3.24 45.48
C TYR A 934 17.79 3.34 45.38
N VAL A 935 17.30 4.57 45.22
CA VAL A 935 15.90 4.89 45.01
C VAL A 935 15.73 5.32 43.56
N VAL A 936 15.19 4.41 42.73
CA VAL A 936 15.10 4.55 41.29
C VAL A 936 13.66 4.71 40.84
N GLY A 937 13.36 5.76 40.07
CA GLY A 937 12.01 5.97 39.57
C GLY A 937 11.69 7.42 39.20
N SER A 938 10.77 7.56 38.25
CA SER A 938 10.41 8.85 37.68
C SER A 938 9.64 9.76 38.64
N ASN A 939 9.84 11.07 38.47
CA ASN A 939 9.14 12.15 39.17
C ASN A 939 9.22 12.12 40.73
N PRO A 940 10.39 11.90 41.35
CA PRO A 940 10.49 11.90 42.81
C PRO A 940 10.08 13.27 43.37
N PRO A 941 9.13 13.35 44.33
CA PRO A 941 8.73 14.62 44.94
C PRO A 941 9.85 15.19 45.81
N PRO A 942 9.78 16.49 46.18
CA PRO A 942 10.83 17.14 46.98
C PRO A 942 11.18 16.41 48.28
N GLU A 943 10.19 15.79 48.94
CA GLU A 943 10.39 14.98 50.14
C GLU A 943 11.22 13.71 49.92
N ILE A 944 11.15 13.10 48.73
CA ILE A 944 12.00 11.96 48.36
C ILE A 944 13.37 12.46 47.90
N GLN A 945 13.43 13.52 47.08
CA GLN A 945 14.71 14.12 46.66
C GLN A 945 15.56 14.59 47.86
N GLY A 946 14.91 15.07 48.91
CA GLY A 946 15.55 15.49 50.16
C GLY A 946 16.19 14.35 50.98
N LEU A 947 15.92 13.07 50.65
CA LEU A 947 16.54 11.92 51.31
C LEU A 947 17.97 11.64 50.81
N GLN A 948 18.41 12.32 49.74
CA GLN A 948 19.75 12.15 49.16
C GLN A 948 20.84 12.34 50.22
N SER A 949 21.74 11.35 50.35
CA SER A 949 22.84 11.37 51.32
C SER A 949 24.06 10.54 50.85
N SER A 950 25.03 10.29 51.74
CA SER A 950 26.13 9.37 51.48
C SER A 950 25.62 7.94 51.24
N ASN A 951 24.65 7.50 52.03
CA ASN A 951 24.10 6.14 52.03
C ASN A 951 22.78 6.02 51.25
N ILE A 952 22.18 7.09 50.76
CA ILE A 952 20.94 7.07 49.96
C ILE A 952 21.17 7.81 48.65
N LYS A 953 20.91 7.14 47.53
CA LYS A 953 21.03 7.69 46.18
C LYS A 953 19.66 7.70 45.51
N VAL A 954 19.06 8.87 45.41
CA VAL A 954 17.83 9.15 44.69
C VAL A 954 18.20 9.59 43.28
N THR A 955 17.62 8.93 42.29
CA THR A 955 17.89 9.22 40.88
C THR A 955 16.76 10.09 40.30
N GLY A 956 16.02 9.54 39.34
CA GLY A 956 14.92 10.14 38.62
C GLY A 956 14.38 9.13 37.62
N PHE A 957 13.87 9.61 36.48
CA PHE A 957 13.64 8.71 35.35
C PHE A 957 14.99 8.17 34.87
N VAL A 958 15.05 6.87 34.63
CA VAL A 958 16.20 6.15 34.06
C VAL A 958 15.69 5.33 32.87
N THR A 959 16.55 5.01 31.91
CA THR A 959 16.20 4.11 30.80
C THR A 959 16.09 2.66 31.28
N ASP A 960 15.51 1.78 30.46
CA ASP A 960 15.43 0.35 30.78
C ASP A 960 16.84 -0.27 30.90
N GLU A 961 17.82 0.16 30.08
CA GLU A 961 19.22 -0.30 30.17
C GLU A 961 19.89 0.17 31.47
N GLU A 962 19.64 1.42 31.88
CA GLU A 962 20.14 1.93 33.16
C GLU A 962 19.48 1.20 34.34
N LEU A 963 18.19 0.90 34.25
CA LEU A 963 17.47 0.15 35.27
C LEU A 963 17.99 -1.29 35.39
N GLU A 964 18.24 -1.96 34.26
CA GLU A 964 18.90 -3.26 34.20
C GLU A 964 20.28 -3.22 34.87
N HIS A 965 21.07 -2.16 34.64
CA HIS A 965 22.34 -1.97 35.34
C HIS A 965 22.17 -1.89 36.87
N TYR A 966 21.13 -1.20 37.37
CA TYR A 966 20.85 -1.18 38.82
C TYR A 966 20.46 -2.55 39.36
N TYR A 967 19.69 -3.34 38.61
CA TYR A 967 19.34 -4.71 38.97
C TYR A 967 20.58 -5.62 39.00
N HIS A 968 21.51 -5.49 38.06
CA HIS A 968 22.77 -6.23 38.08
C HIS A 968 23.75 -5.76 39.15
N LYS A 969 23.64 -4.50 39.58
CA LYS A 969 24.49 -3.91 40.61
C LYS A 969 24.04 -4.21 42.04
N CYS A 970 22.73 -4.26 42.29
CA CYS A 970 22.19 -4.32 43.66
C CYS A 970 21.99 -5.76 44.16
N ARG A 971 22.29 -6.00 45.45
CA ARG A 971 22.22 -7.35 46.04
C ARG A 971 20.83 -7.71 46.53
N VAL A 972 20.07 -6.74 47.04
CA VAL A 972 18.73 -6.96 47.58
C VAL A 972 17.80 -5.88 47.09
N VAL A 973 16.62 -6.28 46.62
CA VAL A 973 15.52 -5.36 46.32
C VAL A 973 14.59 -5.30 47.53
N VAL A 974 14.21 -4.09 47.94
CA VAL A 974 13.26 -3.88 49.04
C VAL A 974 11.96 -3.29 48.50
N VAL A 975 10.83 -3.89 48.88
CA VAL A 975 9.48 -3.42 48.49
C VAL A 975 8.58 -3.23 49.72
N PRO A 976 8.82 -2.17 50.51
CA PRO A 976 8.17 -1.97 51.81
C PRO A 976 6.80 -1.26 51.69
N LEU A 977 5.87 -1.82 50.91
CA LEU A 977 4.56 -1.20 50.64
C LEU A 977 3.57 -1.43 51.80
N ARG A 978 2.93 -0.39 52.33
CA ARG A 978 1.93 -0.54 53.41
C ARG A 978 0.49 -0.60 52.92
N TYR A 979 0.23 -0.16 51.70
CA TYR A 979 -1.09 -0.19 51.05
C TYR A 979 -0.93 -0.21 49.53
N GLY A 980 -1.93 -0.73 48.80
CA GLY A 980 -1.90 -0.91 47.36
C GLY A 980 -2.90 -1.98 46.90
N ALA A 981 -2.95 -2.26 45.60
CA ALA A 981 -3.73 -3.35 45.01
C ALA A 981 -3.04 -3.86 43.71
N GLY A 982 -3.42 -5.05 43.25
CA GLY A 982 -2.95 -5.66 42.00
C GLY A 982 -1.54 -6.25 42.08
N VAL A 983 -1.04 -6.81 40.97
CA VAL A 983 0.33 -7.39 40.87
C VAL A 983 1.37 -6.30 40.70
N LYS A 984 2.44 -6.33 41.50
CA LYS A 984 3.48 -5.28 41.52
C LYS A 984 4.56 -5.63 40.50
N GLY A 985 4.58 -4.95 39.36
CA GLY A 985 5.55 -5.20 38.28
C GLY A 985 7.01 -5.19 38.73
N LYS A 986 7.38 -4.29 39.65
CA LYS A 986 8.73 -4.22 40.26
C LYS A 986 9.15 -5.47 41.03
N VAL A 987 8.20 -6.21 41.59
CA VAL A 987 8.47 -7.45 42.30
C VAL A 987 8.79 -8.53 41.27
N VAL A 988 7.94 -8.70 40.25
CA VAL A 988 8.15 -9.68 39.18
C VAL A 988 9.43 -9.39 38.40
N GLU A 989 9.72 -8.12 38.10
CA GLU A 989 10.94 -7.71 37.40
C GLU A 989 12.20 -8.01 38.23
N ALA A 990 12.17 -7.80 39.55
CA ALA A 990 13.28 -8.18 40.42
C ALA A 990 13.47 -9.71 40.52
N ILE A 991 12.39 -10.50 40.49
CA ILE A 991 12.46 -11.98 40.40
C ILE A 991 13.10 -12.38 39.05
N TYR A 992 12.72 -11.72 37.96
CA TYR A 992 13.28 -11.96 36.62
C TYR A 992 14.79 -11.73 36.55
N TYR A 993 15.29 -10.66 37.16
CA TYR A 993 16.74 -10.43 37.31
C TYR A 993 17.41 -11.28 38.40
N GLN A 994 16.65 -12.20 39.00
CA GLN A 994 17.09 -13.16 40.01
C GLN A 994 17.74 -12.43 41.19
N ILE A 995 17.07 -11.42 41.73
CA ILE A 995 17.54 -10.68 42.91
C ILE A 995 16.66 -11.07 44.10
N PRO A 996 17.24 -11.36 45.28
CA PRO A 996 16.47 -11.51 46.50
C PRO A 996 15.62 -10.28 46.83
N ILE A 997 14.39 -10.53 47.27
CA ILE A 997 13.42 -9.48 47.58
C ILE A 997 12.97 -9.62 49.04
N VAL A 998 13.02 -8.51 49.76
CA VAL A 998 12.32 -8.37 51.05
C VAL A 998 11.15 -7.41 50.84
N THR A 999 9.94 -7.86 51.17
CA THR A 999 8.70 -7.13 50.90
C THR A 999 7.73 -7.29 52.06
N THR A 1000 6.69 -6.46 52.09
CA THR A 1000 5.51 -6.64 52.95
C THR A 1000 4.50 -7.59 52.31
N SER A 1001 3.51 -8.04 53.09
CA SER A 1001 2.37 -8.83 52.60
C SER A 1001 1.62 -8.12 51.47
N ILE A 1002 1.48 -6.80 51.57
CA ILE A 1002 0.88 -5.97 50.52
C ILE A 1002 1.74 -5.96 49.24
N GLY A 1003 3.07 -5.96 49.35
CA GLY A 1003 3.93 -6.01 48.17
C GLY A 1003 3.90 -7.36 47.45
N ALA A 1004 3.63 -8.45 48.18
CA ALA A 1004 3.51 -9.81 47.64
C ALA A 1004 2.11 -10.14 47.06
N GLU A 1005 1.07 -9.37 47.42
CA GLU A 1005 -0.31 -9.62 46.99
C GLU A 1005 -0.45 -9.76 45.46
N GLY A 1006 -1.21 -10.78 45.04
CA GLY A 1006 -1.54 -11.07 43.64
C GLY A 1006 -0.57 -12.02 42.95
N LEU A 1007 0.54 -12.38 43.59
CA LEU A 1007 1.51 -13.35 43.06
C LEU A 1007 1.19 -14.78 43.56
N PRO A 1008 1.08 -15.77 42.66
CA PRO A 1008 0.86 -17.16 43.05
C PRO A 1008 2.09 -17.66 43.82
N ASP A 1009 1.91 -18.37 44.94
CA ASP A 1009 3.00 -19.00 45.69
C ASP A 1009 4.20 -18.07 46.01
N ALA A 1010 3.95 -16.79 46.25
CA ALA A 1010 4.96 -15.75 46.41
C ALA A 1010 5.98 -16.05 47.54
N GLU A 1011 5.56 -16.76 48.59
CA GLU A 1011 6.37 -17.23 49.71
C GLU A 1011 7.59 -18.08 49.28
N GLN A 1012 7.54 -18.69 48.09
CA GLN A 1012 8.64 -19.52 47.57
C GLN A 1012 9.85 -18.69 47.11
N VAL A 1013 9.62 -17.43 46.73
CA VAL A 1013 10.61 -16.56 46.08
C VAL A 1013 10.76 -15.18 46.72
N LEU A 1014 9.87 -14.82 47.66
CA LEU A 1014 9.90 -13.55 48.40
C LEU A 1014 10.11 -13.81 49.89
N THR A 1015 10.85 -12.92 50.56
CA THR A 1015 10.83 -12.84 52.02
C THR A 1015 9.82 -11.79 52.46
N ILE A 1016 8.74 -12.23 53.10
CA ILE A 1016 7.59 -11.38 53.45
C ILE A 1016 7.63 -11.05 54.94
N GLU A 1017 7.79 -9.77 55.27
CA GLU A 1017 7.81 -9.27 56.64
C GLU A 1017 7.06 -7.94 56.74
N ASP A 1018 6.11 -7.84 57.67
CA ASP A 1018 5.34 -6.61 57.92
C ASP A 1018 5.86 -5.81 59.12
N ASP A 1019 6.63 -6.45 60.00
CA ASP A 1019 7.22 -5.84 61.19
C ASP A 1019 8.57 -5.16 60.89
N VAL A 1020 8.79 -3.97 61.46
CA VAL A 1020 9.98 -3.14 61.21
C VAL A 1020 11.29 -3.86 61.57
N ALA A 1021 11.36 -4.49 62.74
CA ALA A 1021 12.57 -5.16 63.21
C ALA A 1021 12.85 -6.41 62.39
N LYS A 1022 11.82 -7.24 62.15
CA LYS A 1022 11.97 -8.45 61.32
C LYS A 1022 12.34 -8.13 59.88
N PHE A 1023 11.80 -7.06 59.30
CA PHE A 1023 12.16 -6.62 57.95
C PHE A 1023 13.66 -6.28 57.88
N ALA A 1024 14.17 -5.50 58.83
CA ALA A 1024 15.59 -5.15 58.87
C ALA A 1024 16.49 -6.38 59.06
N GLU A 1025 16.12 -7.29 59.96
CA GLU A 1025 16.83 -8.55 60.19
C GLU A 1025 16.84 -9.45 58.94
N ALA A 1026 15.71 -9.53 58.22
CA ALA A 1026 15.61 -10.27 56.98
C ALA A 1026 16.55 -9.70 55.91
N VAL A 1027 16.60 -8.37 55.74
CA VAL A 1027 17.52 -7.72 54.79
C VAL A 1027 18.98 -8.03 55.14
N VAL A 1028 19.38 -7.89 56.42
CA VAL A 1028 20.75 -8.16 56.86
C VAL A 1028 21.12 -9.63 56.65
N ARG A 1029 20.24 -10.57 57.04
CA ARG A 1029 20.45 -12.02 56.85
C ARG A 1029 20.68 -12.36 55.38
N ILE A 1030 19.81 -11.85 54.50
CA ILE A 1030 19.88 -12.12 53.06
C ILE A 1030 21.13 -11.51 52.43
N TYR A 1031 21.59 -10.36 52.93
CA TYR A 1031 22.74 -9.65 52.37
C TYR A 1031 24.07 -10.40 52.56
N ASP A 1032 24.19 -11.20 53.62
CA ASP A 1032 25.40 -11.93 54.02
C ASP A 1032 25.37 -13.44 53.69
N ASP A 1033 24.21 -14.03 53.39
CA ASP A 1033 24.07 -15.47 53.15
C ASP A 1033 24.21 -15.85 51.66
N ALA A 1034 25.46 -16.12 51.24
CA ALA A 1034 25.79 -16.51 49.87
C ALA A 1034 25.21 -17.88 49.45
N LEU A 1035 25.01 -18.81 50.38
CA LEU A 1035 24.44 -20.13 50.07
C LEU A 1035 22.94 -20.02 49.81
N TRP A 1036 22.23 -19.29 50.67
CA TRP A 1036 20.81 -18.98 50.48
C TRP A 1036 20.59 -18.20 49.17
N TYR A 1037 21.48 -17.26 48.85
CA TYR A 1037 21.43 -16.51 47.59
C TYR A 1037 21.45 -17.44 46.36
N GLN A 1038 22.36 -18.43 46.33
CA GLN A 1038 22.46 -19.40 45.22
C GLN A 1038 21.20 -20.26 45.07
N GLU A 1039 20.57 -20.64 46.18
CA GLU A 1039 19.32 -21.38 46.14
C GLU A 1039 18.16 -20.52 45.64
N MET A 1040 18.10 -19.25 46.04
CA MET A 1040 17.11 -18.29 45.56
C MET A 1040 17.23 -17.97 44.07
N LEU A 1041 18.44 -17.95 43.50
CA LEU A 1041 18.61 -17.82 42.05
C LEU A 1041 17.90 -18.94 41.29
N LYS A 1042 18.03 -20.19 41.77
CA LYS A 1042 17.37 -21.34 41.15
C LYS A 1042 15.84 -21.24 41.26
N ARG A 1043 15.33 -20.88 42.45
CA ARG A 1043 13.89 -20.76 42.70
C ARG A 1043 13.25 -19.63 41.91
N THR A 1044 13.87 -18.45 41.88
CA THR A 1044 13.36 -17.30 41.12
C THR A 1044 13.34 -17.58 39.61
N LYS A 1045 14.35 -18.28 39.10
CA LYS A 1045 14.37 -18.77 37.72
C LYS A 1045 13.20 -19.73 37.45
N SER A 1046 13.04 -20.81 38.22
CA SER A 1046 11.92 -21.74 38.03
C SER A 1046 10.57 -21.04 38.11
N TYR A 1047 10.40 -20.14 39.09
CA TYR A 1047 9.16 -19.40 39.30
C TYR A 1047 8.76 -18.52 38.11
N ILE A 1048 9.71 -17.79 37.50
CA ILE A 1048 9.43 -17.01 36.28
C ILE A 1048 9.05 -17.91 35.12
N GLN A 1049 9.77 -19.03 34.96
CA GLN A 1049 9.47 -19.98 33.90
C GLN A 1049 8.06 -20.56 34.05
N GLU A 1050 7.66 -20.90 35.27
CA GLU A 1050 6.37 -21.52 35.57
C GLU A 1050 5.20 -20.54 35.51
N ASN A 1051 5.39 -19.25 35.84
CA ASN A 1051 4.28 -18.31 36.04
C ASN A 1051 4.27 -17.10 35.09
N PHE A 1052 5.40 -16.70 34.50
CA PHE A 1052 5.53 -15.43 33.76
C PHE A 1052 6.23 -15.59 32.40
N SER A 1053 6.52 -16.82 31.96
CA SER A 1053 7.08 -17.08 30.63
C SER A 1053 6.03 -16.98 29.53
N SER A 1054 6.48 -16.70 28.31
CA SER A 1054 5.62 -16.78 27.11
C SER A 1054 4.96 -18.15 26.98
N GLU A 1055 5.71 -19.24 27.20
CA GLU A 1055 5.20 -20.62 27.17
C GLU A 1055 4.04 -20.85 28.16
N THR A 1056 4.19 -20.42 29.41
CA THR A 1056 3.11 -20.51 30.41
C THR A 1056 1.90 -19.70 29.99
N VAL A 1057 2.11 -18.44 29.56
CA VAL A 1057 1.01 -17.55 29.19
C VAL A 1057 0.25 -18.15 28.01
N ILE A 1058 0.95 -18.66 26.99
CA ILE A 1058 0.37 -19.39 25.86
C ILE A 1058 -0.42 -20.60 26.36
N GLY A 1059 0.12 -21.39 27.29
CA GLY A 1059 -0.59 -22.50 27.92
C GLY A 1059 -1.94 -22.11 28.50
N VAL A 1060 -2.04 -20.96 29.17
CA VAL A 1060 -3.29 -20.47 29.78
C VAL A 1060 -4.31 -19.97 28.75
N ILE A 1061 -3.84 -19.26 27.71
CA ILE A 1061 -4.72 -18.62 26.72
C ILE A 1061 -5.00 -19.49 25.49
N SER A 1062 -4.27 -20.58 25.27
CA SER A 1062 -4.39 -21.44 24.08
C SER A 1062 -5.76 -22.13 23.91
N ASP A 1063 -6.47 -22.36 25.01
CA ASP A 1063 -7.87 -22.83 24.99
C ASP A 1063 -8.84 -21.77 24.45
N ASP A 1064 -8.46 -20.50 24.57
CA ASP A 1064 -9.29 -19.35 24.24
C ASP A 1064 -8.97 -18.78 22.85
N ILE A 1065 -7.67 -18.71 22.53
CA ILE A 1065 -7.10 -18.21 21.29
C ILE A 1065 -6.26 -19.32 20.65
N LYS A 1066 -6.69 -19.79 19.49
CA LYS A 1066 -5.94 -20.77 18.69
C LYS A 1066 -5.25 -20.05 17.52
N PRO A 1067 -3.99 -20.38 17.21
CA PRO A 1067 -3.24 -19.75 16.14
C PRO A 1067 -3.79 -20.07 14.74
#